data_AF-A0A2W4VVD2-F1
#
_entry.id   AF-A0A2W4VVD2-F1
#
_cell.length_a   1.000
_cell.length_b   1.000
_cell.length_c   1.000
_cell.angle_alpha   90.00
_cell.angle_beta   90.00
_cell.angle_gamma   90.00
#
_symmetry.space_group_name_H-M   'P 1'
#
loop_
_entity.id
_entity.type
_entity.pdbx_description
1 polymer ?
#
loop_
_entity_poly.entity_id
_entity_poly.type
_entity_poly.pdbx_seq_one_letter_code
_entity_poly.pdbx_strand_id
1 'polypeptide(L)'
;MAEQNVHSSMKKKTKKTALDISQDGQDIPKTSQEERDQSVYRYLLTCLTELFLLKNSKGNEQPNESSIANQWGQKDNRIFVRRVLRSVMPEYYPDEEAIAVPGLTLSKLVEILNGIQEYRAQKSLNAKDVDDLKTKPQSLTRVEKLRALRKFVELSIDERQQLQIEVNPNQVLIQKLLEDITDPIKGLDNKNIARLCKLTLNIYQSLRTNDLDSSVSENISWHDFIEEVVTKLLDEYFPTSSQLNNIVSELVDKVKREINRVEFQCGINQMRSLLADEIKLDKHQSNVLSKSFVKQLTQSVVENEILTDEFPIYLKYIEIENKQPLPLYIKQEEEQIGLLNLKLLEIDRNSNVDLNSEIVKSIDGLERQFAYKVKVHFYINPPHGYESRFPKEFEKQTKNSHGGSLNFYEEITGIGSPVSNILGAINRVLFWDIPVLKDYMPIANEVFCYEEVIGQSSHSPVWCKTVVRMCKRDDVEHSINENCTYDETSTNQELACGEYCGFDLLEVVAKSSLLARLRAIKQTGIDTKKYLTQLCHRIEELYIFRESKRLLNFYPFSLIAMEGKLEETIFANGMYRSKDAAFNFTETELGQPWSLVAYEAHLTIADGYLQEGLYRVGKKYLDVIEPHIEKKYLSDLEIAKYWLCQFRYHYLTDLDDSENTGSDRYQSIQNALLSLDSAEFYVKRRLHKYYKIGEFSQSNFHPFFYILSRVLAFRAKIYMYASTYTSRSGGRWESLLEPIRLLEQARIYAARDGSESYYAYWSAYQSWNYLTLAYLGDFERNSQISREACLDWAKRLIDHALLCYSSIGKECYQEIKDNGGKVTGIARPEPEEITSVSQQSGIISPKFYEQYGSVEVQVVPLIRELPINLSYGDTHYFQGYDPSNHVLSIDMSILKHPSSVSSETVYLFGTHSALLLFAIGMYELCGEQVSEELVQSKIAKALRIFTYSWAIAKDGTISHGEDNDRKFYLDRKFEQNHDKTGDSLVMGLYPHRLTDFADLGKIFAALCQAILLIHQSNQSNNESENSTAPITWDDVESLIDSLHDCCEPSSLKSREVLEQARYNGHFDSQFHKAKTYFAQLKQKRNIQTNSTKESIINIRDKLVKDIFKIMRGESDVKA
;
A
#
# COMPACT_ATOMS: atom_id res chain seq x y z
N MET A 1 38.62 5.35 48.35
CA MET A 1 39.07 5.98 49.60
C MET A 1 39.62 7.36 49.27
N ALA A 2 39.20 8.36 50.05
CA ALA A 2 39.66 9.75 50.15
C ALA A 2 39.37 10.71 48.98
N GLU A 3 38.43 11.60 49.25
CA GLU A 3 38.29 12.96 48.72
C GLU A 3 39.60 13.76 48.83
N GLN A 4 39.82 14.73 47.94
CA GLN A 4 40.02 16.14 48.31
C GLN A 4 40.29 17.04 47.08
N ASN A 5 39.42 18.04 46.93
CA ASN A 5 39.65 19.46 46.67
C ASN A 5 40.89 19.90 45.84
N VAL A 6 40.67 20.85 44.92
CA VAL A 6 41.03 22.28 45.12
C VAL A 6 40.68 23.09 43.86
N HIS A 7 39.92 24.17 44.07
CA HIS A 7 39.75 25.30 43.15
C HIS A 7 41.08 26.00 42.85
N SER A 8 41.32 26.40 41.60
CA SER A 8 42.03 27.65 41.35
C SER A 8 41.53 28.35 40.09
N SER A 9 41.18 29.62 40.30
CA SER A 9 40.85 30.64 39.31
C SER A 9 42.06 31.01 38.44
N MET A 10 41.84 31.41 37.18
CA MET A 10 42.17 32.78 36.75
C MET A 10 41.76 33.07 35.29
N LYS A 11 41.22 34.28 35.13
CA LYS A 11 40.84 34.98 33.90
C LYS A 11 41.97 35.06 32.86
N LYS A 12 41.62 35.03 31.57
CA LYS A 12 42.18 35.96 30.57
C LYS A 12 41.23 36.19 29.39
N LYS A 13 41.02 37.47 29.10
CA LYS A 13 40.15 38.04 28.06
C LYS A 13 40.79 37.93 26.66
N THR A 14 39.92 37.71 25.68
CA THR A 14 39.86 38.26 24.30
C THR A 14 41.04 38.11 23.34
N LYS A 15 40.75 37.53 22.17
CA LYS A 15 40.90 38.26 20.90
C LYS A 15 39.88 37.78 19.85
N LYS A 16 39.15 38.76 19.31
CA LYS A 16 38.26 38.68 18.14
C LYS A 16 39.05 38.37 16.88
N THR A 17 38.48 37.55 16.01
CA THR A 17 38.66 37.63 14.56
C THR A 17 37.27 37.53 13.94
N ALA A 18 36.86 38.61 13.29
CA ALA A 18 35.61 38.73 12.57
C ALA A 18 35.80 38.13 11.17
N LEU A 19 34.81 37.37 10.73
CA LEU A 19 34.53 37.11 9.33
C LEU A 19 33.01 37.11 9.18
N ASP A 20 32.57 37.87 8.19
CA ASP A 20 31.25 38.44 8.01
C ASP A 20 30.13 37.40 8.00
N ILE A 21 29.14 37.59 8.87
CA ILE A 21 27.83 36.94 8.79
C ILE A 21 26.87 37.98 8.21
N SER A 22 26.40 37.69 7.01
CA SER A 22 25.21 38.27 6.41
C SER A 22 24.04 38.18 7.38
N GLN A 23 23.33 39.30 7.52
CA GLN A 23 22.11 39.43 8.31
C GLN A 23 21.00 38.56 7.71
N ASP A 24 20.93 37.29 8.11
CA ASP A 24 19.69 36.53 8.10
C ASP A 24 19.07 36.55 9.50
N GLY A 25 17.76 36.77 9.56
CA GLY A 25 16.98 37.11 10.75
C GLY A 25 17.26 36.18 11.93
N GLN A 26 17.81 36.74 13.00
CA GLN A 26 17.89 36.05 14.28
C GLN A 26 16.49 35.96 14.90
N ASP A 27 15.90 34.77 14.84
CA ASP A 27 14.83 34.37 15.75
C ASP A 27 15.34 34.52 17.20
N ILE A 28 14.71 35.41 17.95
CA ILE A 28 14.93 35.54 19.40
C ILE A 28 14.45 34.22 20.01
N PRO A 29 15.26 33.51 20.83
CA PRO A 29 14.82 32.27 21.46
C PRO A 29 13.61 32.57 22.36
N LYS A 30 12.45 32.01 22.00
CA LYS A 30 11.22 32.12 22.78
C LYS A 30 11.42 31.47 24.15
N THR A 31 10.86 32.06 25.18
CA THR A 31 10.86 31.45 26.51
C THR A 31 9.81 30.34 26.60
N SER A 32 10.06 29.29 27.39
CA SER A 32 9.11 28.17 27.59
C SER A 32 7.70 28.63 28.02
N GLN A 33 7.62 29.75 28.73
CA GLN A 33 6.37 30.42 29.11
C GLN A 33 5.59 30.96 27.90
N GLU A 34 6.27 31.59 26.94
CA GLU A 34 5.64 32.16 25.75
C GLU A 34 5.06 31.07 24.84
N GLU A 35 5.73 29.92 24.74
CA GLU A 35 5.24 28.76 23.97
C GLU A 35 3.99 28.16 24.60
N ARG A 36 3.96 28.05 25.93
CA ARG A 36 2.78 27.60 26.66
C ARG A 36 1.61 28.55 26.46
N ASP A 37 1.82 29.85 26.64
CA ASP A 37 0.79 30.87 26.45
C ASP A 37 0.28 30.86 25.00
N GLN A 38 1.19 30.74 24.02
CA GLN A 38 0.85 30.59 22.60
C GLN A 38 -0.03 29.35 22.35
N SER A 39 0.27 28.22 22.99
CA SER A 39 -0.51 26.99 22.85
C SER A 39 -1.94 27.13 23.40
N VAL A 40 -2.11 27.82 24.53
CA VAL A 40 -3.42 28.08 25.14
C VAL A 40 -4.23 29.02 24.25
N TYR A 41 -3.64 30.14 23.81
CA TYR A 41 -4.33 31.07 22.93
C TYR A 41 -4.71 30.44 21.59
N ARG A 42 -3.85 29.58 21.05
CA ARG A 42 -4.16 28.84 19.82
C ARG A 42 -5.40 27.98 20.02
N TYR A 43 -5.46 27.20 21.10
CA TYR A 43 -6.64 26.40 21.45
C TYR A 43 -7.91 27.24 21.62
N LEU A 44 -7.82 28.38 22.32
CA LEU A 44 -8.97 29.29 22.49
C LEU A 44 -9.47 29.80 21.13
N LEU A 45 -8.56 30.24 20.26
CA LEU A 45 -8.89 30.81 18.95
C LEU A 45 -9.42 29.77 17.96
N THR A 46 -8.83 28.58 17.89
CA THR A 46 -9.22 27.55 16.92
C THR A 46 -10.45 26.77 17.36
N CYS A 47 -10.56 26.42 18.64
CA CYS A 47 -11.58 25.49 19.12
C CYS A 47 -12.78 26.20 19.73
N LEU A 48 -12.57 27.34 20.42
CA LEU A 48 -13.60 27.94 21.26
C LEU A 48 -14.19 29.23 20.70
N THR A 49 -13.47 29.89 19.78
CA THR A 49 -13.78 31.25 19.28
C THR A 49 -14.18 31.22 17.81
N GLU A 50 -15.17 32.04 17.42
CA GLU A 50 -15.53 32.25 16.02
C GLU A 50 -14.72 33.41 15.44
N LEU A 51 -13.81 33.11 14.52
CA LEU A 51 -12.86 34.11 14.00
C LEU A 51 -13.51 35.19 13.12
N PHE A 52 -14.61 34.87 12.41
CA PHE A 52 -15.31 35.74 11.45
C PHE A 52 -14.34 36.51 10.53
N LEU A 53 -13.90 35.87 9.45
CA LEU A 53 -12.96 36.46 8.50
C LEU A 53 -13.60 37.62 7.72
N LEU A 54 -12.95 38.77 7.71
CA LEU A 54 -13.31 39.95 6.94
C LEU A 54 -12.20 40.28 5.96
N LYS A 55 -12.54 40.65 4.72
CA LYS A 55 -11.55 41.16 3.77
C LYS A 55 -11.08 42.55 4.22
N ASN A 56 -9.78 42.72 4.39
CA ASN A 56 -9.17 44.00 4.71
C ASN A 56 -9.12 44.92 3.48
N SER A 57 -8.66 46.17 3.66
CA SER A 57 -8.56 47.17 2.58
C SER A 57 -7.61 46.78 1.43
N LYS A 58 -6.81 45.73 1.60
CA LYS A 58 -5.92 45.15 0.58
C LYS A 58 -6.46 43.85 -0.05
N GLY A 59 -7.63 43.37 0.38
CA GLY A 59 -8.27 42.15 -0.12
C GLY A 59 -7.94 40.85 0.64
N ASN A 60 -7.05 40.90 1.65
CA ASN A 60 -6.69 39.72 2.46
C ASN A 60 -7.73 39.46 3.54
N GLU A 61 -8.07 38.19 3.77
CA GLU A 61 -8.99 37.79 4.84
C GLU A 61 -8.31 37.89 6.21
N GLN A 62 -8.92 38.63 7.15
CA GLN A 62 -8.41 38.83 8.51
C GLN A 62 -9.50 38.55 9.55
N PRO A 63 -9.16 37.92 10.68
CA PRO A 63 -10.10 37.69 11.77
C PRO A 63 -10.70 39.00 12.29
N ASN A 64 -12.00 39.02 12.57
CA ASN A 64 -12.66 40.19 13.11
C ASN A 64 -12.27 40.39 14.59
N GLU A 65 -11.21 41.15 14.81
CA GLU A 65 -10.69 41.50 16.13
C GLU A 65 -11.77 42.02 17.09
N SER A 66 -12.74 42.79 16.59
CA SER A 66 -13.82 43.35 17.42
C SER A 66 -14.85 42.29 17.83
N SER A 67 -15.14 41.33 16.94
CA SER A 67 -15.99 40.19 17.26
C SER A 67 -15.31 39.29 18.28
N ILE A 68 -14.02 39.00 18.10
CA ILE A 68 -13.25 38.16 19.03
C ILE A 68 -13.10 38.85 20.40
N ALA A 69 -12.84 40.16 20.43
CA ALA A 69 -12.82 40.93 21.68
C ALA A 69 -14.18 40.89 22.42
N ASN A 70 -15.29 40.94 21.68
CA ASN A 70 -16.62 40.75 22.24
C ASN A 70 -16.82 39.34 22.79
N GLN A 71 -16.37 38.31 22.06
CA GLN A 71 -16.45 36.91 22.47
C GLN A 71 -15.61 36.62 23.71
N TRP A 72 -14.45 37.25 23.88
CA TRP A 72 -13.56 37.00 25.01
C TRP A 72 -13.88 37.85 26.25
N GLY A 73 -14.96 38.64 26.23
CA GLY A 73 -15.26 39.59 27.29
C GLY A 73 -14.23 40.73 27.42
N GLN A 74 -13.48 41.00 26.34
CA GLN A 74 -12.41 42.01 26.25
C GLN A 74 -12.82 43.20 25.35
N LYS A 75 -14.08 43.64 25.44
CA LYS A 75 -14.65 44.68 24.55
C LYS A 75 -13.81 45.95 24.49
N ASP A 76 -13.24 46.34 25.63
CA ASP A 76 -12.43 47.56 25.78
C ASP A 76 -10.93 47.35 25.45
N ASN A 77 -10.51 46.11 25.17
CA ASN A 77 -9.10 45.75 24.97
C ASN A 77 -8.85 45.01 23.64
N ARG A 78 -9.33 45.59 22.54
CA ARG A 78 -9.09 45.09 21.17
C ARG A 78 -7.60 44.97 20.83
N ILE A 79 -6.76 45.84 21.41
CA ILE A 79 -5.30 45.83 21.18
C ILE A 79 -4.67 44.53 21.70
N PHE A 80 -5.15 44.01 22.83
CA PHE A 80 -4.71 42.71 23.34
C PHE A 80 -5.04 41.58 22.35
N VAL A 81 -6.28 41.49 21.89
CA VAL A 81 -6.71 40.46 20.92
C VAL A 81 -5.92 40.55 19.62
N ARG A 82 -5.67 41.77 19.12
CA ARG A 82 -4.80 42.00 17.96
C ARG A 82 -3.38 41.47 18.18
N ARG A 83 -2.78 41.71 19.34
CA ARG A 83 -1.44 41.19 19.65
C ARG A 83 -1.42 39.67 19.70
N VAL A 84 -2.44 39.05 20.32
CA VAL A 84 -2.57 37.58 20.35
C VAL A 84 -2.74 37.02 18.93
N LEU A 85 -3.59 37.60 18.10
CA LEU A 85 -3.81 37.13 16.73
C LEU A 85 -2.53 37.23 15.87
N ARG A 86 -1.78 38.32 15.99
CA ARG A 86 -0.51 38.49 15.27
C ARG A 86 0.58 37.54 15.76
N SER A 87 0.60 37.20 17.05
CA SER A 87 1.60 36.27 17.59
C SER A 87 1.25 34.80 17.35
N VAL A 88 -0.04 34.44 17.35
CA VAL A 88 -0.50 33.04 17.29
C VAL A 88 -0.93 32.60 15.89
N MET A 89 -1.49 33.52 15.10
CA MET A 89 -1.96 33.27 13.72
C MET A 89 -1.35 34.31 12.74
N PRO A 90 -0.02 34.36 12.60
CA PRO A 90 0.66 35.33 11.74
C PRO A 90 0.28 35.18 10.25
N GLU A 91 -0.23 34.02 9.86
CA GLU A 91 -0.74 33.72 8.51
C GLU A 91 -1.82 34.70 8.00
N TYR A 92 -2.60 35.31 8.90
CA TYR A 92 -3.57 36.36 8.54
C TYR A 92 -2.98 37.79 8.53
N TYR A 93 -1.70 37.93 8.89
CA TYR A 93 -0.98 39.21 9.01
C TYR A 93 0.40 39.16 8.33
N PRO A 94 0.50 38.79 7.04
CA PRO A 94 1.79 38.57 6.36
C PRO A 94 2.65 39.84 6.18
N ASP A 95 2.03 41.02 6.22
CA ASP A 95 2.70 42.31 6.05
C ASP A 95 3.22 42.93 7.35
N GLU A 96 3.05 42.26 8.50
CA GLU A 96 3.31 42.83 9.83
C GLU A 96 4.37 42.04 10.60
N GLU A 97 5.26 42.74 11.31
CA GLU A 97 6.34 42.12 12.09
C GLU A 97 5.79 41.21 13.21
N ALA A 98 6.47 40.09 13.44
CA ALA A 98 6.13 39.14 14.49
C ALA A 98 6.23 39.80 15.89
N ILE A 99 5.12 39.79 16.62
CA ILE A 99 5.03 40.38 17.97
C ILE A 99 5.19 39.27 19.02
N ALA A 100 5.87 39.57 20.12
CA ALA A 100 5.96 38.68 21.28
C ALA A 100 4.56 38.31 21.83
N VAL A 101 4.42 37.07 22.28
CA VAL A 101 3.15 36.53 22.78
C VAL A 101 2.77 37.27 24.07
N PRO A 102 1.54 37.83 24.19
CA PRO A 102 1.10 38.44 25.43
C PRO A 102 1.10 37.42 26.57
N GLY A 103 1.61 37.78 27.75
CA GLY A 103 1.60 36.87 28.90
C GLY A 103 0.18 36.52 29.34
N LEU A 104 -0.10 35.24 29.55
CA LEU A 104 -1.38 34.73 30.03
C LEU A 104 -1.32 34.46 31.54
N THR A 105 -2.30 34.95 32.29
CA THR A 105 -2.49 34.58 33.71
C THR A 105 -3.73 33.72 33.86
N LEU A 106 -3.78 32.91 34.92
CA LEU A 106 -4.96 32.07 35.21
C LEU A 106 -6.25 32.92 35.34
N SER A 107 -6.17 34.10 35.97
CA SER A 107 -7.34 34.98 36.08
C SER A 107 -7.80 35.47 34.71
N LYS A 108 -6.86 35.79 33.81
CA LYS A 108 -7.18 36.22 32.44
C LYS A 108 -7.78 35.08 31.62
N LEU A 109 -7.29 33.86 31.80
CA LEU A 109 -7.86 32.67 31.15
C LEU A 109 -9.31 32.42 31.60
N VAL A 110 -9.57 32.54 32.91
CA VAL A 110 -10.94 32.42 33.45
C VAL A 110 -11.85 33.53 32.93
N GLU A 111 -11.37 34.77 32.84
CA GLU A 111 -12.11 35.88 32.20
C GLU A 111 -12.47 35.57 30.75
N ILE A 112 -11.52 35.08 29.95
CA ILE A 112 -11.75 34.75 28.54
C ILE A 112 -12.77 33.61 28.42
N LEU A 113 -12.64 32.54 29.21
CA LEU A 113 -13.58 31.41 29.19
C LEU A 113 -15.00 31.83 29.62
N ASN A 114 -15.13 32.68 30.64
CA ASN A 114 -16.42 33.23 31.05
C ASN A 114 -17.01 34.12 29.95
N GLY A 115 -16.20 34.98 29.33
CA GLY A 115 -16.63 35.79 28.20
C GLY A 115 -17.17 34.96 27.04
N ILE A 116 -16.47 33.86 26.69
CA ILE A 116 -16.91 32.95 25.62
C ILE A 116 -18.22 32.26 26.01
N GLN A 117 -18.35 31.84 27.26
CA GLN A 117 -19.58 31.22 27.78
C GLN A 117 -20.78 32.18 27.71
N GLU A 118 -20.60 33.43 28.15
CA GLU A 118 -21.61 34.47 28.08
C GLU A 118 -22.00 34.81 26.63
N TYR A 119 -21.02 34.90 25.73
CA TYR A 119 -21.27 35.16 24.33
C TYR A 119 -22.09 34.03 23.67
N ARG A 120 -21.74 32.76 23.89
CA ARG A 120 -22.50 31.62 23.33
C ARG A 120 -23.93 31.59 23.86
N ALA A 121 -24.12 31.84 25.16
CA ALA A 121 -25.45 31.92 25.77
C ALA A 121 -26.29 33.11 25.25
N GLN A 122 -25.67 34.25 24.92
CA GLN A 122 -26.36 35.40 24.31
C GLN A 122 -26.69 35.16 22.84
N LYS A 123 -25.84 34.45 22.10
CA LYS A 123 -26.09 34.09 20.70
C LYS A 123 -27.26 33.11 20.57
N SER A 124 -27.38 32.14 21.49
CA SER A 124 -28.48 31.16 21.47
C SER A 124 -29.86 31.80 21.72
N LEU A 125 -29.95 32.81 22.57
CA LEU A 125 -31.20 33.57 22.80
C LEU A 125 -31.69 34.33 21.56
N ASN A 126 -30.81 34.58 20.58
CA ASN A 126 -31.09 35.41 19.40
C ASN A 126 -31.12 34.63 18.08
N ALA A 127 -30.86 33.31 18.07
CA ALA A 127 -30.83 32.49 16.87
C ALA A 127 -32.25 32.28 16.31
N LYS A 128 -32.45 32.62 15.02
CA LYS A 128 -33.75 32.49 14.32
C LYS A 128 -33.87 31.23 13.46
N ASP A 129 -32.76 30.57 13.14
CA ASP A 129 -32.71 29.38 12.27
C ASP A 129 -32.47 28.08 13.03
N VAL A 130 -33.11 27.00 12.55
CA VAL A 130 -33.11 25.66 13.16
C VAL A 130 -31.77 24.93 12.99
N ASP A 131 -31.03 25.20 11.91
CA ASP A 131 -29.75 24.54 11.62
C ASP A 131 -28.56 25.12 12.38
N ASP A 132 -28.62 26.41 12.76
CA ASP A 132 -27.60 27.07 13.58
C ASP A 132 -27.56 26.56 15.03
N LEU A 133 -28.70 26.05 15.54
CA LEU A 133 -28.83 25.50 16.89
C LEU A 133 -28.39 24.03 17.01
N LYS A 134 -28.40 23.28 15.90
CA LYS A 134 -28.00 21.86 15.85
C LYS A 134 -26.49 21.66 15.77
N THR A 135 -25.75 22.66 15.29
CA THR A 135 -24.37 22.46 14.83
C THR A 135 -23.28 22.80 15.86
N LYS A 136 -23.60 23.43 16.99
CA LYS A 136 -22.63 23.70 18.08
C LYS A 136 -23.26 23.65 19.48
N PRO A 137 -22.54 23.12 20.49
CA PRO A 137 -22.98 23.18 21.88
C PRO A 137 -23.07 24.64 22.37
N GLN A 138 -24.20 24.96 23.00
CA GLN A 138 -24.56 26.31 23.43
C GLN A 138 -23.83 26.77 24.69
N SER A 139 -23.20 25.83 25.41
CA SER A 139 -22.35 26.08 26.58
C SER A 139 -20.93 25.53 26.36
N LEU A 140 -19.94 26.10 27.08
CA LEU A 140 -18.62 25.51 27.17
C LEU A 140 -18.68 24.27 28.07
N THR A 141 -18.41 23.11 27.49
CA THR A 141 -18.39 21.81 28.19
C THR A 141 -17.30 21.77 29.26
N ARG A 142 -17.45 20.89 30.25
CA ARG A 142 -16.42 20.71 31.30
C ARG A 142 -15.07 20.31 30.69
N VAL A 143 -15.10 19.45 29.67
CA VAL A 143 -13.91 18.95 28.98
C VAL A 143 -13.13 20.08 28.30
N GLU A 144 -13.83 21.00 27.63
CA GLU A 144 -13.20 22.17 26.99
C GLU A 144 -12.54 23.10 28.02
N LYS A 145 -13.22 23.36 29.15
CA LYS A 145 -12.69 24.19 30.25
C LYS A 145 -11.46 23.55 30.89
N LEU A 146 -11.53 22.27 31.23
CA LEU A 146 -10.42 21.52 31.81
C LEU A 146 -9.22 21.49 30.87
N ARG A 147 -9.45 21.32 29.56
CA ARG A 147 -8.37 21.34 28.57
C ARG A 147 -7.64 22.67 28.52
N ALA A 148 -8.35 23.79 28.49
CA ALA A 148 -7.74 25.11 28.51
C ALA A 148 -6.86 25.30 29.76
N LEU A 149 -7.35 24.85 30.92
CA LEU A 149 -6.61 24.89 32.18
C LEU A 149 -5.40 23.96 32.19
N ARG A 150 -5.50 22.76 31.61
CA ARG A 150 -4.37 21.82 31.53
C ARG A 150 -3.25 22.39 30.67
N LYS A 151 -3.54 22.89 29.46
CA LYS A 151 -2.54 23.54 28.60
C LYS A 151 -1.82 24.70 29.31
N PHE A 152 -2.50 25.38 30.22
CA PHE A 152 -1.91 26.45 31.03
C PHE A 152 -1.01 25.94 32.17
N VAL A 153 -1.28 24.76 32.72
CA VAL A 153 -0.57 24.20 33.90
C VAL A 153 0.49 23.17 33.52
N GLU A 154 0.44 22.60 32.32
CA GLU A 154 1.41 21.63 31.82
C GLU A 154 2.84 22.21 31.87
N LEU A 155 3.76 21.41 32.42
CA LEU A 155 5.20 21.70 32.43
C LEU A 155 5.79 21.43 31.05
N SER A 156 6.61 22.36 30.57
CA SER A 156 7.44 22.19 29.38
C SER A 156 8.48 21.08 29.55
N ILE A 157 9.02 20.61 28.43
CA ILE A 157 10.05 19.55 28.41
C ILE A 157 11.26 19.98 29.24
N ASP A 158 11.74 21.20 29.03
CA ASP A 158 12.88 21.79 29.75
C ASP A 158 12.61 21.87 31.27
N GLU A 159 11.41 22.27 31.67
CA GLU A 159 11.04 22.34 33.10
C GLU A 159 11.01 20.94 33.73
N ARG A 160 10.51 19.92 33.03
CA ARG A 160 10.51 18.54 33.52
C ARG A 160 11.93 18.00 33.68
N GLN A 161 12.80 18.26 32.71
CA GLN A 161 14.21 17.87 32.76
C GLN A 161 14.94 18.58 33.91
N GLN A 162 14.72 19.88 34.10
CA GLN A 162 15.28 20.63 35.22
C GLN A 162 14.80 20.11 36.59
N LEU A 163 13.54 19.69 36.68
CA LEU A 163 12.95 19.13 37.88
C LEU A 163 13.24 17.63 38.07
N GLN A 164 13.93 16.99 37.11
CA GLN A 164 14.18 15.54 37.09
C GLN A 164 12.90 14.69 37.28
N ILE A 165 11.77 15.17 36.74
CA ILE A 165 10.50 14.45 36.81
C ILE A 165 10.48 13.43 35.68
N GLU A 166 10.54 12.15 36.03
CA GLU A 166 10.34 11.07 35.06
C GLU A 166 8.92 11.12 34.48
N VAL A 167 8.82 11.00 33.15
CA VAL A 167 7.53 10.93 32.46
C VAL A 167 6.97 9.54 32.66
N ASN A 168 5.97 9.42 33.54
CA ASN A 168 5.24 8.16 33.69
C ASN A 168 4.04 8.17 32.73
N PRO A 169 3.99 7.30 31.70
CA PRO A 169 2.90 7.27 30.73
C PRO A 169 1.53 7.03 31.38
N ASN A 170 1.52 6.37 32.55
CA ASN A 170 0.30 6.10 33.30
C ASN A 170 -0.24 7.32 34.06
N GLN A 171 0.53 8.39 34.24
CA GLN A 171 0.03 9.62 34.89
C GLN A 171 -1.13 10.24 34.12
N VAL A 172 -1.08 10.20 32.79
CA VAL A 172 -2.16 10.75 31.95
C VAL A 172 -3.45 9.93 32.09
N LEU A 173 -3.32 8.61 32.22
CA LEU A 173 -4.45 7.71 32.52
C LEU A 173 -5.01 7.95 33.93
N ILE A 174 -4.15 8.11 34.94
CA ILE A 174 -4.56 8.41 36.31
C ILE A 174 -5.27 9.76 36.38
N GLN A 175 -4.77 10.76 35.67
CA GLN A 175 -5.40 12.08 35.61
C GLN A 175 -6.77 12.02 34.92
N LYS A 176 -6.87 11.25 33.83
CA LYS A 176 -8.16 11.03 33.16
C LYS A 176 -9.15 10.30 34.06
N LEU A 177 -8.69 9.28 34.79
CA LEU A 177 -9.48 8.59 35.79
C LEU A 177 -9.97 9.55 36.89
N LEU A 178 -9.11 10.44 37.39
CA LEU A 178 -9.50 11.45 38.38
C LEU A 178 -10.58 12.40 37.84
N GLU A 179 -10.48 12.81 36.59
CA GLU A 179 -11.49 13.67 35.97
C GLU A 179 -12.82 12.97 35.77
N ASP A 180 -12.78 11.72 35.30
CA ASP A 180 -13.97 10.89 35.12
C ASP A 180 -14.65 10.62 36.48
N ILE A 181 -13.88 10.32 37.54
CA ILE A 181 -14.38 10.08 38.90
C ILE A 181 -14.98 11.35 39.52
N THR A 182 -14.37 12.52 39.29
CA THR A 182 -14.79 13.80 39.89
C THR A 182 -15.82 14.56 39.06
N ASP A 183 -16.33 13.95 38.00
CA ASP A 183 -17.39 14.53 37.17
C ASP A 183 -18.70 14.61 37.98
N PRO A 184 -19.33 15.80 38.11
CA PRO A 184 -20.55 15.99 38.91
C PRO A 184 -21.79 15.32 38.31
N ILE A 185 -21.76 14.97 37.02
CA ILE A 185 -22.86 14.37 36.26
C ILE A 185 -22.61 12.87 36.06
N LYS A 186 -21.39 12.50 35.67
CA LYS A 186 -21.01 11.11 35.31
C LYS A 186 -20.25 10.37 36.41
N GLY A 187 -19.54 11.11 37.25
CA GLY A 187 -18.60 10.59 38.25
C GLY A 187 -19.28 10.10 39.51
N LEU A 188 -18.44 9.74 40.49
CA LEU A 188 -18.89 9.26 41.79
C LEU A 188 -19.25 10.46 42.66
N ASP A 189 -20.28 10.32 43.50
CA ASP A 189 -20.57 11.36 44.50
C ASP A 189 -19.37 11.52 45.47
N ASN A 190 -19.20 12.68 46.11
CA ASN A 190 -18.03 12.93 46.98
C ASN A 190 -17.85 11.86 48.08
N LYS A 191 -18.94 11.25 48.54
CA LYS A 191 -18.90 10.14 49.52
C LYS A 191 -18.36 8.86 48.89
N ASN A 192 -18.72 8.57 47.66
CA ASN A 192 -18.29 7.44 46.85
C ASN A 192 -16.89 7.66 46.27
N ILE A 193 -16.44 8.89 46.02
CA ILE A 193 -15.03 9.21 45.73
C ILE A 193 -14.20 8.94 46.97
N ALA A 194 -14.60 9.48 48.13
CA ALA A 194 -13.91 9.19 49.39
C ALA A 194 -13.95 7.69 49.73
N ARG A 195 -15.06 7.00 49.41
CA ARG A 195 -15.20 5.55 49.52
C ARG A 195 -14.37 4.81 48.49
N LEU A 196 -14.23 5.31 47.26
CA LEU A 196 -13.41 4.73 46.20
C LEU A 196 -11.95 4.88 46.57
N CYS A 197 -11.48 6.05 46.96
CA CYS A 197 -10.12 6.24 47.48
C CYS A 197 -9.87 5.36 48.71
N LYS A 198 -10.84 5.27 49.64
CA LYS A 198 -10.79 4.29 50.75
C LYS A 198 -10.78 2.86 50.23
N LEU A 199 -11.55 2.53 49.19
CA LEU A 199 -11.60 1.22 48.55
C LEU A 199 -10.32 0.93 47.78
N THR A 200 -9.65 1.86 47.11
CA THR A 200 -8.38 1.63 46.42
C THR A 200 -7.26 1.42 47.44
N LEU A 201 -7.26 2.23 48.51
CA LEU A 201 -6.42 2.02 49.70
C LEU A 201 -6.73 0.68 50.39
N ASN A 202 -8.02 0.30 50.45
CA ASN A 202 -8.45 -0.97 50.98
C ASN A 202 -8.24 -2.12 49.98
N ILE A 203 -8.23 -1.95 48.65
CA ILE A 203 -8.02 -2.93 47.56
C ILE A 203 -6.58 -3.41 47.60
N TYR A 204 -5.66 -2.49 47.84
CA TYR A 204 -4.27 -2.83 48.18
C TYR A 204 -4.17 -3.70 49.45
N GLN A 205 -5.08 -3.50 50.41
CA GLN A 205 -5.18 -4.33 51.63
C GLN A 205 -6.10 -5.56 51.49
N SER A 206 -6.96 -5.63 50.46
CA SER A 206 -8.03 -6.62 50.26
C SER A 206 -7.84 -7.50 49.03
N LEU A 207 -6.66 -7.45 48.39
CA LEU A 207 -6.04 -8.61 47.72
C LEU A 207 -5.88 -9.85 48.64
N ARG A 208 -6.37 -9.77 49.89
CA ARG A 208 -6.47 -10.88 50.84
C ARG A 208 -7.88 -11.39 51.17
N THR A 209 -9.00 -10.78 50.75
CA THR A 209 -10.35 -11.41 50.83
C THR A 209 -11.45 -10.56 50.17
N ASN A 210 -12.23 -11.21 49.28
CA ASN A 210 -13.55 -10.88 48.71
C ASN A 210 -14.60 -10.38 49.75
N ASP A 211 -15.75 -9.79 49.43
CA ASP A 211 -16.51 -9.35 48.24
C ASP A 211 -17.52 -8.31 48.79
N LEU A 212 -18.14 -7.43 47.98
CA LEU A 212 -19.31 -6.66 48.45
C LEU A 212 -20.25 -6.14 47.34
N ASP A 213 -21.53 -6.50 47.52
CA ASP A 213 -22.73 -6.00 46.84
C ASP A 213 -23.03 -4.52 47.08
N SER A 214 -23.80 -3.92 46.16
CA SER A 214 -24.51 -2.66 46.41
C SER A 214 -25.98 -2.74 45.98
N SER A 215 -26.86 -2.59 46.96
CA SER A 215 -28.29 -2.36 46.82
C SER A 215 -28.57 -0.88 46.56
N VAL A 216 -29.35 -0.58 45.50
CA VAL A 216 -30.07 0.68 45.34
C VAL A 216 -31.49 0.38 44.88
N SER A 217 -32.42 1.13 45.47
CA SER A 217 -33.87 0.96 45.55
C SER A 217 -34.65 0.77 44.25
N GLU A 218 -35.79 0.11 44.46
CA GLU A 218 -36.77 -0.40 43.52
C GLU A 218 -37.74 0.66 42.98
N ASN A 219 -38.28 0.38 41.78
CA ASN A 219 -39.46 0.99 41.13
C ASN A 219 -39.34 2.39 40.50
N ILE A 220 -38.47 2.54 39.48
CA ILE A 220 -38.58 3.60 38.45
C ILE A 220 -38.74 2.87 37.10
N SER A 221 -39.63 3.33 36.22
CA SER A 221 -39.76 2.71 34.89
C SER A 221 -38.47 2.96 34.08
N TRP A 222 -38.08 2.01 33.22
CA TRP A 222 -36.89 2.16 32.39
C TRP A 222 -36.97 3.39 31.47
N HIS A 223 -38.18 3.79 31.07
CA HIS A 223 -38.37 4.98 30.24
C HIS A 223 -38.01 6.26 31.00
N ASP A 224 -38.52 6.42 32.22
CA ASP A 224 -38.27 7.60 33.05
C ASP A 224 -36.78 7.66 33.45
N PHE A 225 -36.16 6.50 33.70
CA PHE A 225 -34.74 6.41 34.04
C PHE A 225 -33.84 6.80 32.85
N ILE A 226 -34.12 6.31 31.64
CA ILE A 226 -33.35 6.65 30.44
C ILE A 226 -33.54 8.13 30.11
N GLU A 227 -34.77 8.64 30.17
CA GLU A 227 -35.07 10.05 29.92
C GLU A 227 -34.38 10.97 30.91
N GLU A 228 -34.35 10.63 32.20
CA GLU A 228 -33.60 11.38 33.22
C GLU A 228 -32.09 11.41 32.94
N VAL A 229 -31.51 10.28 32.50
CA VAL A 229 -30.08 10.19 32.15
C VAL A 229 -29.76 10.99 30.89
N VAL A 230 -30.58 10.87 29.83
CA VAL A 230 -30.41 11.62 28.58
C VAL A 230 -30.52 13.12 28.82
N THR A 231 -31.53 13.56 29.59
CA THR A 231 -31.74 14.98 29.90
C THR A 231 -30.54 15.57 30.66
N LYS A 232 -30.03 14.85 31.68
CA LYS A 232 -28.83 15.26 32.43
C LYS A 232 -27.57 15.36 31.56
N LEU A 233 -27.43 14.50 30.55
CA LEU A 233 -26.30 14.54 29.63
C LEU A 233 -26.42 15.71 28.65
N LEU A 234 -27.62 15.97 28.12
CA LEU A 234 -27.86 17.04 27.16
C LEU A 234 -27.86 18.44 27.80
N ASP A 235 -28.21 18.56 29.08
CA ASP A 235 -28.12 19.82 29.84
C ASP A 235 -26.69 20.42 29.82
N GLU A 236 -25.65 19.58 29.64
CA GLU A 236 -24.26 20.05 29.49
C GLU A 236 -24.01 20.72 28.12
N TYR A 237 -24.71 20.28 27.08
CA TYR A 237 -24.53 20.72 25.70
C TYR A 237 -25.55 21.79 25.26
N PHE A 238 -26.78 21.77 25.80
CA PHE A 238 -27.90 22.61 25.39
C PHE A 238 -28.73 23.08 26.62
N PRO A 239 -28.92 24.40 26.86
CA PRO A 239 -29.87 24.91 27.84
C PRO A 239 -31.33 24.76 27.38
N THR A 240 -32.24 24.67 28.36
CA THR A 240 -33.68 24.38 28.24
C THR A 240 -34.39 25.18 27.14
N SER A 241 -34.66 24.50 26.02
CA SER A 241 -35.47 25.01 24.91
C SER A 241 -36.54 23.97 24.54
N SER A 242 -37.65 24.40 23.91
CA SER A 242 -38.74 23.49 23.50
C SER A 242 -38.32 22.45 22.46
N GLN A 243 -37.18 22.63 21.79
CA GLN A 243 -36.61 21.73 20.78
C GLN A 243 -35.80 20.58 21.40
N LEU A 244 -35.30 20.78 22.63
CA LEU A 244 -34.58 19.77 23.42
C LEU A 244 -35.45 18.54 23.66
N ASN A 245 -36.77 18.72 23.85
CA ASN A 245 -37.71 17.62 24.05
C ASN A 245 -37.81 16.68 22.84
N ASN A 246 -37.70 17.19 21.60
CA ASN A 246 -37.71 16.34 20.41
C ASN A 246 -36.40 15.54 20.30
N ILE A 247 -35.26 16.18 20.54
CA ILE A 247 -33.93 15.52 20.53
C ILE A 247 -33.84 14.46 21.64
N VAL A 248 -34.34 14.79 22.85
CA VAL A 248 -34.46 13.85 23.97
C VAL A 248 -35.31 12.66 23.56
N SER A 249 -36.49 12.88 22.94
CA SER A 249 -37.34 11.77 22.51
C SER A 249 -36.68 10.88 21.46
N GLU A 250 -35.99 11.46 20.46
CA GLU A 250 -35.27 10.71 19.43
C GLU A 250 -34.11 9.89 20.01
N LEU A 251 -33.33 10.47 20.93
CA LEU A 251 -32.21 9.79 21.60
C LEU A 251 -32.72 8.71 22.55
N VAL A 252 -33.80 8.96 23.30
CA VAL A 252 -34.45 7.96 24.14
C VAL A 252 -34.92 6.78 23.29
N ASP A 253 -35.50 7.02 22.12
CA ASP A 253 -35.93 5.97 21.20
C ASP A 253 -34.74 5.22 20.55
N LYS A 254 -33.63 5.90 20.26
CA LYS A 254 -32.36 5.25 19.84
C LYS A 254 -31.82 4.35 20.95
N VAL A 255 -31.76 4.84 22.19
CA VAL A 255 -31.29 4.06 23.35
C VAL A 255 -32.21 2.87 23.60
N LYS A 256 -33.54 3.04 23.54
CA LYS A 256 -34.50 1.93 23.63
C LYS A 256 -34.27 0.89 22.54
N ARG A 257 -34.01 1.31 21.30
CA ARG A 257 -33.68 0.39 20.20
C ARG A 257 -32.39 -0.39 20.46
N GLU A 258 -31.37 0.26 20.99
CA GLU A 258 -30.11 -0.41 21.36
C GLU A 258 -30.28 -1.38 22.54
N ILE A 259 -31.03 -1.00 23.57
CA ILE A 259 -31.39 -1.91 24.67
C ILE A 259 -32.16 -3.11 24.13
N ASN A 260 -33.18 -2.88 23.29
CA ASN A 260 -33.95 -3.95 22.66
C ASN A 260 -33.07 -4.85 21.76
N ARG A 261 -32.09 -4.28 21.06
CA ARG A 261 -31.10 -5.04 20.27
C ARG A 261 -30.29 -5.96 21.16
N VAL A 262 -29.77 -5.45 22.28
CA VAL A 262 -29.03 -6.24 23.27
C VAL A 262 -29.92 -7.33 23.87
N GLU A 263 -31.15 -7.01 24.29
CA GLU A 263 -32.10 -7.99 24.83
C GLU A 263 -32.48 -9.07 23.81
N PHE A 264 -32.59 -8.69 22.54
CA PHE A 264 -32.86 -9.64 21.45
C PHE A 264 -31.69 -10.58 21.20
N GLN A 265 -30.47 -10.05 21.06
CA GLN A 265 -29.27 -10.83 20.80
C GLN A 265 -28.86 -11.71 22.00
N CYS A 266 -29.15 -11.28 23.23
CA CYS A 266 -29.01 -12.11 24.44
C CYS A 266 -30.07 -13.22 24.55
N GLY A 267 -31.08 -13.28 23.68
CA GLY A 267 -32.18 -14.24 23.76
C GLY A 267 -33.22 -13.94 24.87
N ILE A 268 -33.09 -12.82 25.58
CA ILE A 268 -34.03 -12.41 26.65
C ILE A 268 -35.42 -12.19 26.06
N ASN A 269 -35.51 -11.57 24.88
CA ASN A 269 -36.79 -11.37 24.22
C ASN A 269 -37.45 -12.68 23.78
N GLN A 270 -36.66 -13.69 23.37
CA GLN A 270 -37.17 -15.01 23.01
C GLN A 270 -37.70 -15.75 24.25
N MET A 271 -36.97 -15.70 25.36
CA MET A 271 -37.43 -16.22 26.65
C MET A 271 -38.75 -15.55 27.07
N ARG A 272 -38.81 -14.21 27.03
CA ARG A 272 -40.00 -13.44 27.39
C ARG A 272 -41.19 -13.76 26.47
N SER A 273 -40.98 -13.98 25.17
CA SER A 273 -42.07 -14.25 24.23
C SER A 273 -42.57 -15.69 24.27
N LEU A 274 -41.67 -16.67 24.44
CA LEU A 274 -42.01 -18.10 24.38
C LEU A 274 -42.49 -18.66 25.72
N LEU A 275 -42.02 -18.10 26.85
CA LEU A 275 -42.33 -18.59 28.20
C LEU A 275 -43.26 -17.64 28.97
N ALA A 276 -43.89 -16.68 28.29
CA ALA A 276 -44.77 -15.67 28.88
C ALA A 276 -45.89 -16.27 29.74
N ASP A 277 -46.43 -17.42 29.31
CA ASP A 277 -47.55 -18.10 29.95
C ASP A 277 -47.12 -19.17 30.97
N GLU A 278 -45.87 -19.66 30.88
CA GLU A 278 -45.37 -20.79 31.68
C GLU A 278 -44.52 -20.35 32.89
N ILE A 279 -43.79 -19.24 32.76
CA ILE A 279 -42.93 -18.70 33.81
C ILE A 279 -43.51 -17.37 34.26
N LYS A 280 -44.10 -17.34 35.47
CA LYS A 280 -44.29 -16.08 36.20
C LYS A 280 -42.90 -15.56 36.58
N LEU A 281 -42.27 -14.83 35.68
CA LEU A 281 -41.03 -14.10 35.96
C LEU A 281 -41.32 -13.18 37.16
N ASP A 282 -40.74 -13.52 38.32
CA ASP A 282 -40.85 -12.69 39.51
C ASP A 282 -40.44 -11.26 39.16
N LYS A 283 -41.17 -10.27 39.69
CA LYS A 283 -40.86 -8.85 39.48
C LYS A 283 -39.41 -8.50 39.87
N HIS A 284 -38.76 -9.29 40.74
CA HIS A 284 -37.35 -9.14 41.10
C HIS A 284 -36.35 -9.72 40.08
N GLN A 285 -36.77 -10.61 39.17
CA GLN A 285 -35.96 -11.09 38.03
C GLN A 285 -36.23 -10.32 36.73
N SER A 286 -37.15 -9.34 36.76
CA SER A 286 -37.51 -8.52 35.58
C SER A 286 -36.39 -7.58 35.09
N ASN A 287 -35.33 -7.39 35.87
CA ASN A 287 -34.15 -6.59 35.52
C ASN A 287 -32.97 -7.50 35.10
N VAL A 288 -33.09 -8.14 33.94
CA VAL A 288 -31.99 -8.96 33.38
C VAL A 288 -30.75 -8.11 33.07
N LEU A 289 -30.95 -6.82 32.79
CA LEU A 289 -29.88 -5.83 32.64
C LEU A 289 -29.84 -4.93 33.88
N SER A 290 -28.64 -4.71 34.45
CA SER A 290 -28.46 -3.86 35.64
C SER A 290 -28.68 -2.37 35.31
N LYS A 291 -29.15 -1.59 36.29
CA LYS A 291 -29.33 -0.12 36.12
C LYS A 291 -28.01 0.59 35.79
N SER A 292 -26.87 0.09 36.30
CA SER A 292 -25.54 0.62 35.98
C SER A 292 -25.18 0.38 34.52
N PHE A 293 -25.43 -0.83 34.01
CA PHE A 293 -25.22 -1.16 32.61
C PHE A 293 -26.07 -0.28 31.69
N VAL A 294 -27.36 -0.14 31.97
CA VAL A 294 -28.25 0.71 31.15
C VAL A 294 -27.82 2.18 31.20
N LYS A 295 -27.37 2.69 32.35
CA LYS A 295 -26.82 4.05 32.46
C LYS A 295 -25.59 4.22 31.56
N GLN A 296 -24.65 3.28 31.61
CA GLN A 296 -23.42 3.32 30.82
C GLN A 296 -23.71 3.17 29.31
N LEU A 297 -24.63 2.28 28.93
CA LEU A 297 -25.11 2.12 27.55
C LEU A 297 -25.76 3.41 27.04
N THR A 298 -26.62 4.04 27.85
CA THR A 298 -27.25 5.31 27.51
C THR A 298 -26.20 6.40 27.27
N GLN A 299 -25.18 6.50 28.14
CA GLN A 299 -24.08 7.45 27.99
C GLN A 299 -23.30 7.21 26.69
N SER A 300 -22.89 5.97 26.42
CA SER A 300 -22.14 5.62 25.22
C SER A 300 -22.93 5.91 23.94
N VAL A 301 -24.22 5.54 23.88
CA VAL A 301 -25.08 5.78 22.70
C VAL A 301 -25.25 7.29 22.44
N VAL A 302 -25.54 8.08 23.46
CA VAL A 302 -25.72 9.55 23.31
C VAL A 302 -24.42 10.21 22.87
N GLU A 303 -23.30 9.87 23.51
CA GLU A 303 -22.00 10.44 23.17
C GLU A 303 -21.51 10.07 21.77
N ASN A 304 -21.76 8.82 21.36
CA ASN A 304 -21.42 8.36 20.02
C ASN A 304 -22.28 9.05 18.98
N GLU A 305 -23.57 9.26 19.24
CA GLU A 305 -24.43 9.99 18.30
C GLU A 305 -24.02 11.45 18.13
N ILE A 306 -23.69 12.15 19.22
CA ILE A 306 -23.16 13.52 19.13
C ILE A 306 -21.88 13.56 18.28
N LEU A 307 -21.01 12.56 18.41
CA LEU A 307 -19.79 12.48 17.61
C LEU A 307 -20.09 12.18 16.14
N THR A 308 -21.03 11.28 15.85
CA THR A 308 -21.37 10.87 14.47
C THR A 308 -22.23 11.89 13.74
N ASP A 309 -23.00 12.72 14.44
CA ASP A 309 -23.68 13.88 13.85
C ASP A 309 -22.65 14.90 13.30
N GLU A 310 -21.52 15.06 13.99
CA GLU A 310 -20.42 15.91 13.52
C GLU A 310 -19.53 15.20 12.48
N PHE A 311 -19.15 13.95 12.74
CA PHE A 311 -18.30 13.12 11.88
C PHE A 311 -19.10 11.89 11.41
N PRO A 312 -19.91 12.02 10.33
CA PRO A 312 -20.81 10.97 9.88
C PRO A 312 -20.08 9.88 9.09
N ILE A 313 -19.08 9.26 9.71
CA ILE A 313 -18.25 8.17 9.19
C ILE A 313 -18.58 6.92 9.98
N TYR A 314 -19.02 5.87 9.28
CA TYR A 314 -19.54 4.67 9.91
C TYR A 314 -18.91 3.41 9.32
N LEU A 315 -18.81 2.37 10.15
CA LEU A 315 -18.38 1.04 9.74
C LEU A 315 -19.61 0.21 9.34
N LYS A 316 -19.57 -0.38 8.14
CA LYS A 316 -20.66 -1.17 7.57
C LYS A 316 -20.53 -2.65 7.93
N TYR A 317 -19.41 -3.26 7.57
CA TYR A 317 -19.03 -4.63 7.92
C TYR A 317 -17.53 -4.86 7.63
N ILE A 318 -17.00 -6.01 8.06
CA ILE A 318 -15.59 -6.38 7.90
C ILE A 318 -15.54 -7.74 7.19
N GLU A 319 -14.72 -7.85 6.14
CA GLU A 319 -14.39 -9.12 5.49
C GLU A 319 -12.97 -9.53 5.91
N ILE A 320 -12.82 -10.76 6.39
CA ILE A 320 -11.53 -11.35 6.74
C ILE A 320 -11.36 -12.59 5.89
N GLU A 321 -10.39 -12.55 5.00
CA GLU A 321 -9.98 -13.67 4.18
C GLU A 321 -8.64 -14.19 4.71
N ASN A 322 -8.60 -15.45 5.12
CA ASN A 322 -7.34 -16.12 5.42
C ASN A 322 -6.63 -16.39 4.10
N LYS A 323 -5.52 -15.71 3.84
CA LYS A 323 -4.64 -16.13 2.77
C LYS A 323 -4.00 -17.44 3.20
N GLN A 324 -3.97 -18.42 2.28
CA GLN A 324 -3.31 -19.68 2.58
C GLN A 324 -1.88 -19.38 3.06
N PRO A 325 -1.39 -20.07 4.11
CA PRO A 325 -0.06 -19.81 4.60
C PRO A 325 0.88 -20.12 3.43
N LEU A 326 1.56 -19.08 2.95
CA LEU A 326 2.56 -19.23 1.91
C LEU A 326 3.60 -20.18 2.50
N PRO A 327 3.78 -21.39 1.94
CA PRO A 327 4.42 -22.46 2.69
C PRO A 327 5.90 -22.11 2.85
N LEU A 328 6.24 -21.89 4.11
CA LEU A 328 7.58 -21.65 4.61
C LEU A 328 7.88 -22.76 5.61
N TYR A 329 7.66 -24.02 5.25
CA TYR A 329 7.95 -25.11 6.18
C TYR A 329 9.44 -25.42 6.15
N ILE A 330 10.01 -25.41 7.35
CA ILE A 330 11.34 -25.91 7.61
C ILE A 330 11.24 -27.44 7.67
N LYS A 331 12.22 -28.12 7.08
CA LYS A 331 12.33 -29.59 7.06
C LYS A 331 11.90 -30.24 8.40
N GLN A 332 10.91 -31.13 8.35
CA GLN A 332 10.57 -32.05 9.45
C GLN A 332 11.37 -33.36 9.32
N GLU A 333 11.50 -34.15 10.39
CA GLU A 333 12.34 -35.37 10.44
C GLU A 333 11.97 -36.43 9.37
N GLU A 334 10.76 -36.38 8.82
CA GLU A 334 10.22 -37.34 7.85
C GLU A 334 10.46 -36.96 6.38
N GLU A 335 10.75 -35.68 6.07
CA GLU A 335 11.00 -35.20 4.70
C GLU A 335 12.48 -34.92 4.45
N GLN A 336 13.02 -35.32 3.29
CA GLN A 336 14.48 -35.20 3.05
C GLN A 336 14.96 -33.74 2.89
N ILE A 337 14.13 -32.82 2.36
CA ILE A 337 14.45 -31.41 2.03
C ILE A 337 13.16 -30.55 2.14
N GLY A 338 13.20 -29.36 2.77
CA GLY A 338 12.04 -28.42 2.91
C GLY A 338 11.91 -27.39 1.78
N LEU A 339 11.08 -26.33 1.92
CA LEU A 339 10.93 -25.24 0.92
C LEU A 339 11.83 -24.02 1.16
N LEU A 340 12.54 -24.03 2.29
CA LEU A 340 13.60 -23.10 2.62
C LEU A 340 14.93 -23.82 2.84
N ASN A 341 16.00 -23.27 2.28
CA ASN A 341 17.34 -23.80 2.43
C ASN A 341 18.06 -23.09 3.58
N LEU A 342 17.88 -23.58 4.81
CA LEU A 342 18.46 -22.97 6.01
C LEU A 342 20.00 -22.83 5.97
N LYS A 343 20.69 -23.71 5.24
CA LYS A 343 22.15 -23.63 5.07
C LYS A 343 22.60 -22.35 4.35
N LEU A 344 21.69 -21.72 3.61
CA LEU A 344 21.92 -20.47 2.89
C LEU A 344 21.66 -19.21 3.72
N LEU A 345 20.98 -19.35 4.87
CA LEU A 345 20.67 -18.24 5.78
C LEU A 345 21.73 -18.03 6.86
N GLU A 346 22.77 -18.86 6.91
CA GLU A 346 23.95 -18.68 7.78
C GLU A 346 24.72 -17.42 7.37
N ILE A 347 24.39 -16.28 7.96
CA ILE A 347 25.14 -15.01 7.81
C ILE A 347 26.33 -15.05 8.78
N ASP A 348 27.52 -14.74 8.25
CA ASP A 348 28.82 -14.52 8.91
C ASP A 348 29.01 -15.06 10.35
N ARG A 349 29.86 -16.09 10.48
CA ARG A 349 30.34 -16.66 11.75
C ARG A 349 31.13 -15.69 12.65
N ASN A 350 31.27 -14.41 12.26
CA ASN A 350 32.11 -13.41 12.92
C ASN A 350 31.35 -12.46 13.85
N SER A 351 30.01 -12.44 13.83
CA SER A 351 29.21 -11.72 14.84
C SER A 351 28.87 -12.64 16.00
N ASN A 352 29.36 -12.32 17.21
CA ASN A 352 29.12 -13.03 18.48
C ASN A 352 27.67 -12.94 18.99
N VAL A 353 26.67 -13.03 18.12
CA VAL A 353 25.24 -12.98 18.47
C VAL A 353 24.53 -14.17 17.83
N ASP A 354 23.64 -14.82 18.58
CA ASP A 354 22.73 -15.91 18.18
C ASP A 354 21.70 -15.48 17.10
N LEU A 355 22.12 -14.71 16.09
CA LEU A 355 21.29 -14.23 14.97
C LEU A 355 20.63 -15.39 14.22
N ASN A 356 21.33 -16.52 14.11
CA ASN A 356 20.80 -17.74 13.51
C ASN A 356 19.61 -18.29 14.31
N SER A 357 19.61 -18.17 15.65
CA SER A 357 18.47 -18.61 16.46
C SER A 357 17.25 -17.69 16.27
N GLU A 358 17.46 -16.39 16.07
CA GLU A 358 16.38 -15.43 15.89
C GLU A 358 15.73 -15.52 14.51
N ILE A 359 16.52 -15.73 13.45
CA ILE A 359 15.98 -15.93 12.09
C ILE A 359 15.18 -17.23 12.04
N VAL A 360 15.69 -18.34 12.60
CA VAL A 360 14.97 -19.62 12.63
C VAL A 360 13.68 -19.49 13.45
N LYS A 361 13.71 -18.90 14.65
CA LYS A 361 12.50 -18.61 15.44
C LYS A 361 11.50 -17.74 14.68
N SER A 362 12.00 -16.80 13.89
CA SER A 362 11.19 -15.91 13.06
C SER A 362 10.56 -16.62 11.85
N ILE A 363 11.13 -17.73 11.37
CA ILE A 363 10.57 -18.54 10.29
C ILE A 363 9.60 -19.58 10.85
N ASP A 364 9.95 -20.23 11.98
CA ASP A 364 9.05 -21.14 12.71
C ASP A 364 7.73 -20.45 13.09
N GLY A 365 7.80 -19.16 13.45
CA GLY A 365 6.63 -18.33 13.71
C GLY A 365 5.75 -18.12 12.47
N LEU A 366 6.32 -18.07 11.27
CA LEU A 366 5.59 -17.86 10.01
C LEU A 366 4.91 -19.13 9.51
N GLU A 367 5.51 -20.30 9.71
CA GLU A 367 4.89 -21.58 9.33
C GLU A 367 3.53 -21.78 10.03
N ARG A 368 3.39 -21.23 11.24
CA ARG A 368 2.19 -21.38 12.08
C ARG A 368 1.21 -20.20 11.98
N GLN A 369 1.52 -19.18 11.17
CA GLN A 369 0.71 -17.95 11.07
C GLN A 369 0.14 -17.76 9.67
N PHE A 370 -1.14 -17.43 9.60
CA PHE A 370 -1.79 -17.00 8.38
C PHE A 370 -1.55 -15.51 8.15
N ALA A 371 -1.29 -15.13 6.90
CA ALA A 371 -1.51 -13.75 6.51
C ALA A 371 -3.02 -13.53 6.34
N TYR A 372 -3.53 -12.41 6.85
CA TYR A 372 -4.93 -12.05 6.72
C TYR A 372 -5.07 -10.93 5.69
N LYS A 373 -5.99 -11.10 4.75
CA LYS A 373 -6.49 -10.02 3.91
C LYS A 373 -7.77 -9.50 4.54
N VAL A 374 -7.70 -8.29 5.07
CA VAL A 374 -8.81 -7.63 5.76
C VAL A 374 -9.33 -6.48 4.91
N LYS A 375 -10.62 -6.51 4.60
CA LYS A 375 -11.34 -5.38 3.98
C LYS A 375 -12.32 -4.80 4.98
N VAL A 376 -12.17 -3.52 5.27
CA VAL A 376 -13.09 -2.79 6.16
C VAL A 376 -13.96 -1.90 5.28
N HIS A 377 -15.27 -2.11 5.33
CA HIS A 377 -16.25 -1.36 4.55
C HIS A 377 -16.83 -0.22 5.37
N PHE A 378 -16.82 0.97 4.79
CA PHE A 378 -17.28 2.21 5.40
C PHE A 378 -18.41 2.83 4.59
N TYR A 379 -19.20 3.68 5.25
CA TYR A 379 -20.00 4.68 4.57
C TYR A 379 -19.84 6.04 5.23
N ILE A 380 -19.89 7.10 4.44
CA ILE A 380 -19.84 8.50 4.89
C ILE A 380 -21.02 9.27 4.32
N ASN A 381 -21.67 10.08 5.15
CA ASN A 381 -22.64 11.06 4.67
C ASN A 381 -21.88 12.35 4.31
N PRO A 382 -21.87 12.77 3.03
CA PRO A 382 -21.18 13.99 2.64
C PRO A 382 -21.74 15.21 3.37
N PRO A 383 -20.90 16.22 3.67
CA PRO A 383 -21.38 17.44 4.32
C PRO A 383 -22.39 18.19 3.43
N HIS A 384 -23.30 18.95 4.03
CA HIS A 384 -24.24 19.78 3.29
C HIS A 384 -23.52 20.76 2.36
N GLY A 385 -23.89 20.76 1.08
CA GLY A 385 -23.24 21.58 0.05
C GLY A 385 -21.93 21.00 -0.48
N TYR A 386 -21.63 19.72 -0.24
CA TYR A 386 -20.46 19.05 -0.80
C TYR A 386 -20.48 19.04 -2.33
N GLU A 387 -19.40 19.55 -2.93
CA GLU A 387 -19.14 19.46 -4.37
C GLU A 387 -18.15 18.32 -4.62
N SER A 388 -18.63 17.29 -5.32
CA SER A 388 -17.79 16.16 -5.73
C SER A 388 -16.72 16.60 -6.71
N ARG A 389 -15.50 16.09 -6.51
CA ARG A 389 -14.39 16.33 -7.43
C ARG A 389 -14.56 15.52 -8.71
N PHE A 390 -15.21 14.37 -8.63
CA PHE A 390 -15.50 13.48 -9.76
C PHE A 390 -16.99 13.10 -9.81
N PRO A 391 -17.88 13.97 -10.35
CA PRO A 391 -19.33 13.76 -10.29
C PRO A 391 -19.82 12.42 -10.87
N LYS A 392 -19.26 12.00 -12.02
CA LYS A 392 -19.62 10.72 -12.67
C LYS A 392 -19.31 9.50 -11.79
N GLU A 393 -18.19 9.53 -11.07
CA GLU A 393 -17.76 8.41 -10.22
C GLU A 393 -18.48 8.44 -8.87
N PHE A 394 -18.73 9.63 -8.33
CA PHE A 394 -19.56 9.82 -7.14
C PHE A 394 -20.97 9.26 -7.35
N GLU A 395 -21.61 9.49 -8.50
CA GLU A 395 -22.90 8.89 -8.83
C GLU A 395 -22.85 7.35 -8.82
N LYS A 396 -21.79 6.75 -9.38
CA LYS A 396 -21.64 5.28 -9.37
C LYS A 396 -21.54 4.72 -7.95
N GLN A 397 -20.80 5.40 -7.07
CA GLN A 397 -20.61 4.98 -5.68
C GLN A 397 -21.86 5.16 -4.81
N THR A 398 -22.74 6.08 -5.17
CA THR A 398 -23.96 6.43 -4.41
C THR A 398 -25.23 5.79 -4.98
N LYS A 399 -25.22 5.23 -6.20
CA LYS A 399 -26.37 4.61 -6.89
C LYS A 399 -27.18 3.61 -6.07
N ASN A 400 -26.52 2.83 -5.20
CA ASN A 400 -27.17 1.81 -4.38
C ASN A 400 -27.40 2.25 -2.91
N SER A 401 -27.13 3.52 -2.59
CA SER A 401 -27.22 4.06 -1.24
C SER A 401 -28.56 4.78 -1.01
N HIS A 402 -29.24 4.48 0.08
CA HIS A 402 -30.39 5.28 0.51
C HIS A 402 -29.86 6.58 1.13
N GLY A 403 -30.21 7.73 0.54
CA GLY A 403 -29.81 9.05 1.07
C GLY A 403 -28.50 9.63 0.52
N GLY A 404 -27.90 9.04 -0.52
CA GLY A 404 -26.69 9.60 -1.16
C GLY A 404 -25.39 9.40 -0.38
N SER A 405 -25.32 8.36 0.46
CA SER A 405 -24.12 8.03 1.23
C SER A 405 -23.03 7.38 0.38
N LEU A 406 -21.80 7.82 0.57
CA LEU A 406 -20.64 7.33 -0.17
C LEU A 406 -20.16 6.02 0.48
N ASN A 407 -20.30 4.89 -0.23
CA ASN A 407 -19.83 3.59 0.24
C ASN A 407 -18.43 3.30 -0.32
N PHE A 408 -17.49 2.93 0.55
CA PHE A 408 -16.12 2.61 0.15
C PHE A 408 -15.50 1.55 1.08
N TYR A 409 -14.29 1.10 0.77
CA TYR A 409 -13.56 0.14 1.60
C TYR A 409 -12.07 0.44 1.62
N GLU A 410 -11.38 -0.04 2.65
CA GLU A 410 -9.92 -0.08 2.72
C GLU A 410 -9.46 -1.53 2.88
N GLU A 411 -8.44 -1.92 2.12
CA GLU A 411 -7.88 -3.28 2.12
C GLU A 411 -6.45 -3.27 2.68
N ILE A 412 -6.18 -4.14 3.66
CA ILE A 412 -4.85 -4.39 4.23
C ILE A 412 -4.54 -5.88 4.23
N THR A 413 -3.33 -6.23 3.81
CA THR A 413 -2.79 -7.59 3.87
C THR A 413 -1.55 -7.63 4.76
N GLY A 414 -1.45 -8.67 5.60
CA GLY A 414 -0.25 -8.89 6.42
C GLY A 414 -0.42 -10.00 7.46
N ILE A 415 0.69 -10.35 8.10
CA ILE A 415 0.76 -11.37 9.19
C ILE A 415 0.27 -10.86 10.55
N GLY A 416 -0.09 -9.57 10.66
CA GLY A 416 -0.70 -9.01 11.86
C GLY A 416 -2.01 -9.71 12.22
N SER A 417 -2.42 -9.63 13.49
CA SER A 417 -3.73 -10.14 13.90
C SER A 417 -4.86 -9.42 13.14
N PRO A 418 -6.03 -10.05 12.97
CA PRO A 418 -7.17 -9.39 12.33
C PRO A 418 -7.48 -8.01 12.96
N VAL A 419 -7.41 -7.91 14.29
CA VAL A 419 -7.57 -6.62 15.01
C VAL A 419 -6.53 -5.60 14.55
N SER A 420 -5.24 -5.95 14.52
CA SER A 420 -4.19 -5.03 14.09
C SER A 420 -4.38 -4.56 12.64
N ASN A 421 -4.78 -5.45 11.74
CA ASN A 421 -5.06 -5.11 10.35
C ASN A 421 -6.30 -4.23 10.20
N ILE A 422 -7.37 -4.46 10.99
CA ILE A 422 -8.56 -3.58 11.05
C ILE A 422 -8.15 -2.18 11.53
N LEU A 423 -7.34 -2.08 12.59
CA LEU A 423 -6.85 -0.80 13.11
C LEU A 423 -5.96 -0.07 12.09
N GLY A 424 -5.10 -0.80 11.39
CA GLY A 424 -4.33 -0.25 10.27
C GLY A 424 -5.24 0.34 9.19
N ALA A 425 -6.35 -0.33 8.86
CA ALA A 425 -7.29 0.13 7.84
C ALA A 425 -8.02 1.40 8.30
N ILE A 426 -8.45 1.45 9.57
CA ILE A 426 -9.05 2.65 10.16
C ILE A 426 -8.05 3.82 10.17
N ASN A 427 -6.79 3.59 10.57
CA ASN A 427 -5.74 4.61 10.55
C ASN A 427 -5.53 5.15 9.13
N ARG A 428 -5.47 4.26 8.12
CA ARG A 428 -5.35 4.67 6.72
C ARG A 428 -6.51 5.50 6.24
N VAL A 429 -7.75 5.14 6.57
CA VAL A 429 -8.92 5.90 6.15
C VAL A 429 -8.95 7.28 6.80
N LEU A 430 -8.71 7.36 8.12
CA LEU A 430 -8.93 8.59 8.87
C LEU A 430 -7.76 9.60 8.84
N PHE A 431 -6.53 9.17 8.59
CA PHE A 431 -5.37 10.05 8.78
C PHE A 431 -4.47 10.20 7.56
N TRP A 432 -4.50 9.23 6.63
CA TRP A 432 -3.59 9.25 5.49
C TRP A 432 -4.10 10.22 4.42
N ASP A 433 -3.20 11.05 3.87
CA ASP A 433 -3.48 11.95 2.75
C ASP A 433 -4.60 12.98 2.99
N ILE A 434 -4.66 13.53 4.20
CA ILE A 434 -5.64 14.57 4.56
C ILE A 434 -4.85 15.86 4.89
N PRO A 435 -4.87 16.88 4.01
CA PRO A 435 -4.06 18.09 4.16
C PRO A 435 -4.22 18.82 5.49
N VAL A 436 -5.43 18.86 6.05
CA VAL A 436 -5.65 19.49 7.37
C VAL A 436 -4.95 18.77 8.53
N LEU A 437 -4.52 17.52 8.35
CA LEU A 437 -3.81 16.71 9.34
C LEU A 437 -2.29 16.62 9.08
N LYS A 438 -1.73 17.45 8.20
CA LYS A 438 -0.32 17.36 7.76
C LYS A 438 0.72 17.39 8.90
N ASP A 439 0.41 18.06 10.02
CA ASP A 439 1.31 18.20 11.17
C ASP A 439 1.38 16.91 12.01
N TYR A 440 0.47 15.96 11.78
CA TYR A 440 0.35 14.71 12.52
C TYR A 440 0.87 13.51 11.71
N MET A 441 1.38 12.52 12.42
CA MET A 441 1.66 11.20 11.84
C MET A 441 0.34 10.53 11.46
N PRO A 442 0.28 9.78 10.35
CA PRO A 442 -0.97 9.16 9.88
C PRO A 442 -1.37 7.90 10.67
N ILE A 443 -1.07 7.87 11.97
CA ILE A 443 -1.34 6.81 12.96
C ILE A 443 -1.63 7.49 14.29
N ALA A 444 -2.61 6.96 15.03
CA ALA A 444 -2.82 7.30 16.43
C ALA A 444 -2.11 6.26 17.32
N ASN A 445 -1.42 6.74 18.37
CA ASN A 445 -0.82 5.89 19.39
C ASN A 445 -1.90 5.36 20.33
N GLU A 446 -2.04 4.05 20.41
CA GLU A 446 -2.97 3.34 21.27
C GLU A 446 -2.38 3.16 22.67
N VAL A 447 -2.88 3.97 23.60
CA VAL A 447 -2.38 4.00 24.98
C VAL A 447 -3.00 2.86 25.80
N PHE A 448 -4.27 2.54 25.53
CA PHE A 448 -5.02 1.57 26.30
C PHE A 448 -6.21 1.02 25.51
N CYS A 449 -6.41 -0.31 25.55
CA CYS A 449 -7.61 -0.98 25.07
C CYS A 449 -8.09 -1.96 26.14
N TYR A 450 -9.37 -1.88 26.50
CA TYR A 450 -9.99 -2.72 27.51
C TYR A 450 -11.26 -3.35 26.96
N GLU A 451 -11.39 -4.65 27.17
CA GLU A 451 -12.50 -5.48 26.73
C GLU A 451 -13.11 -6.16 27.95
N GLU A 452 -14.41 -5.96 28.15
CA GLU A 452 -15.17 -6.57 29.24
C GLU A 452 -16.31 -7.39 28.67
N VAL A 453 -16.34 -8.70 28.97
CA VAL A 453 -17.48 -9.56 28.63
C VAL A 453 -18.51 -9.45 29.75
N ILE A 454 -19.67 -8.90 29.42
CA ILE A 454 -20.72 -8.58 30.38
C ILE A 454 -21.59 -9.80 30.59
N GLY A 455 -21.26 -10.58 31.61
CA GLY A 455 -21.83 -11.90 31.88
C GLY A 455 -20.78 -12.97 31.61
N GLN A 456 -20.67 -13.96 32.49
CA GLN A 456 -19.56 -14.94 32.49
C GLN A 456 -19.58 -15.94 31.31
N SER A 457 -20.34 -15.68 30.25
CA SER A 457 -20.46 -16.56 29.08
C SER A 457 -19.89 -15.91 27.81
N SER A 458 -19.39 -16.73 26.89
CA SER A 458 -18.90 -16.31 25.57
C SER A 458 -20.00 -15.75 24.64
N HIS A 459 -21.27 -15.83 25.04
CA HIS A 459 -22.43 -15.32 24.27
C HIS A 459 -22.99 -14.02 24.84
N SER A 460 -22.31 -13.45 25.83
CA SER A 460 -22.74 -12.22 26.49
C SER A 460 -22.19 -11.00 25.74
N PRO A 461 -22.81 -9.82 25.88
CA PRO A 461 -22.34 -8.62 25.21
C PRO A 461 -20.91 -8.26 25.65
N VAL A 462 -20.10 -7.83 24.70
CA VAL A 462 -18.74 -7.34 24.90
C VAL A 462 -18.76 -5.82 24.87
N TRP A 463 -18.14 -5.23 25.88
CA TRP A 463 -17.89 -3.80 25.97
C TRP A 463 -16.42 -3.53 25.71
N CYS A 464 -16.11 -2.62 24.77
CA CYS A 464 -14.74 -2.20 24.53
C CYS A 464 -14.56 -0.70 24.73
N LYS A 465 -13.44 -0.35 25.37
CA LYS A 465 -12.98 1.01 25.58
C LYS A 465 -11.57 1.16 25.01
N THR A 466 -11.42 2.02 24.02
CA THR A 466 -10.15 2.29 23.34
C THR A 466 -9.72 3.74 23.60
N VAL A 467 -8.47 3.94 23.99
CA VAL A 467 -7.90 5.24 24.30
C VAL A 467 -6.68 5.49 23.41
N VAL A 468 -6.71 6.61 22.69
CA VAL A 468 -5.68 6.95 21.70
C VAL A 468 -5.18 8.38 21.86
N ARG A 469 -3.99 8.63 21.32
CA ARG A 469 -3.35 9.95 21.24
C ARG A 469 -2.85 10.21 19.81
N MET A 470 -3.04 11.44 19.33
CA MET A 470 -2.46 11.89 18.05
C MET A 470 -0.98 12.25 18.21
N CYS A 471 -0.13 11.74 17.33
CA CYS A 471 1.31 11.99 17.36
C CYS A 471 1.70 13.12 16.40
N LYS A 472 2.38 14.17 16.89
CA LYS A 472 2.92 15.22 16.03
C LYS A 472 4.18 14.74 15.30
N ARG A 473 4.36 15.12 14.03
CA ARG A 473 5.53 14.72 13.25
C ARG A 473 6.84 15.26 13.83
N ASP A 474 6.85 16.53 14.23
CA ASP A 474 8.04 17.19 14.76
C ASP A 474 8.53 16.54 16.06
N ASP A 475 7.63 16.26 17.00
CA ASP A 475 7.91 15.56 18.26
C ASP A 475 8.50 14.15 17.98
N VAL A 476 7.99 13.43 16.97
CA VAL A 476 8.53 12.11 16.57
C VAL A 476 9.94 12.23 15.98
N GLU A 477 10.18 13.18 15.07
CA GLU A 477 11.52 13.37 14.50
C GLU A 477 12.52 13.81 15.59
N HIS A 478 12.09 14.64 16.54
CA HIS A 478 12.89 15.02 17.70
C HIS A 478 13.24 13.80 18.56
N SER A 479 12.27 12.91 18.84
CA SER A 479 12.51 11.67 19.59
C SER A 479 13.52 10.72 18.93
N ILE A 480 13.59 10.74 17.59
CA ILE A 480 14.57 9.97 16.83
C ILE A 480 15.96 10.61 17.00
N ASN A 481 16.06 11.93 16.86
CA ASN A 481 17.34 12.66 16.93
C ASN A 481 17.98 12.60 18.32
N GLU A 482 17.18 12.72 19.38
CA GLU A 482 17.64 12.65 20.77
C GLU A 482 17.71 11.22 21.32
N ASN A 483 17.25 10.25 20.54
CA ASN A 483 17.18 8.84 20.92
C ASN A 483 16.39 8.55 22.22
N CYS A 484 15.38 9.36 22.51
CA CYS A 484 14.43 9.21 23.62
C CYS A 484 13.12 8.55 23.15
N THR A 485 12.16 8.33 24.05
CA THR A 485 10.81 7.86 23.66
C THR A 485 9.91 9.01 23.22
N TYR A 486 8.84 8.73 22.47
CA TYR A 486 7.88 9.79 22.11
C TYR A 486 7.22 10.41 23.35
N ASP A 487 7.00 9.62 24.41
CA ASP A 487 6.42 10.13 25.66
C ASP A 487 7.29 11.18 26.34
N GLU A 488 8.61 11.02 26.28
CA GLU A 488 9.59 11.95 26.84
C GLU A 488 9.64 13.30 26.10
N THR A 489 9.29 13.31 24.81
CA THR A 489 9.36 14.49 23.92
C THR A 489 8.00 15.09 23.60
N SER A 490 6.90 14.39 23.90
CA SER A 490 5.58 14.83 23.51
C SER A 490 5.14 16.10 24.25
N THR A 491 4.84 17.14 23.49
CA THR A 491 4.22 18.38 24.01
C THR A 491 2.71 18.22 24.21
N ASN A 492 2.10 17.22 23.57
CA ASN A 492 0.66 16.98 23.58
C ASN A 492 0.31 15.71 24.36
N GLN A 493 -0.31 15.86 25.53
CA GLN A 493 -0.77 14.75 26.37
C GLN A 493 -2.28 14.46 26.24
N GLU A 494 -2.95 15.01 25.21
CA GLU A 494 -4.39 14.83 25.04
C GLU A 494 -4.76 13.39 24.65
N LEU A 495 -5.64 12.78 25.46
CA LEU A 495 -6.18 11.44 25.23
C LEU A 495 -7.64 11.52 24.74
N ALA A 496 -7.92 10.84 23.65
CA ALA A 496 -9.27 10.58 23.17
C ALA A 496 -9.72 9.16 23.56
N CYS A 497 -11.01 8.98 23.83
CA CYS A 497 -11.58 7.70 24.24
C CYS A 497 -12.80 7.37 23.39
N GLY A 498 -12.89 6.15 22.89
CA GLY A 498 -14.07 5.62 22.22
C GLY A 498 -14.59 4.40 22.96
N GLU A 499 -15.91 4.30 23.10
CA GLU A 499 -16.58 3.20 23.80
C GLU A 499 -17.71 2.65 22.95
N TYR A 500 -17.83 1.32 22.90
CA TYR A 500 -18.91 0.65 22.18
C TYR A 500 -19.26 -0.70 22.82
N CYS A 501 -20.53 -1.09 22.71
CA CYS A 501 -21.10 -2.33 23.21
C CYS A 501 -21.75 -3.13 22.08
N GLY A 502 -21.44 -4.42 22.00
CA GLY A 502 -21.96 -5.33 20.97
C GLY A 502 -21.76 -6.79 21.38
N PHE A 503 -21.79 -7.71 20.42
CA PHE A 503 -21.63 -9.15 20.69
C PHE A 503 -20.44 -9.77 19.96
N ASP A 504 -20.05 -9.20 18.82
CA ASP A 504 -18.83 -9.59 18.11
C ASP A 504 -17.65 -8.74 18.59
N LEU A 505 -16.64 -9.40 19.15
CA LEU A 505 -15.42 -8.76 19.62
C LEU A 505 -14.74 -7.91 18.54
N LEU A 506 -14.64 -8.40 17.31
CA LEU A 506 -13.97 -7.70 16.22
C LEU A 506 -14.75 -6.45 15.80
N GLU A 507 -16.07 -6.56 15.69
CA GLU A 507 -16.93 -5.40 15.41
C GLU A 507 -16.82 -4.36 16.53
N VAL A 508 -16.84 -4.84 17.78
CA VAL A 508 -16.83 -3.98 18.97
C VAL A 508 -15.52 -3.20 19.08
N VAL A 509 -14.38 -3.88 18.92
CA VAL A 509 -13.05 -3.26 18.91
C VAL A 509 -12.90 -2.31 17.73
N ALA A 510 -13.41 -2.66 16.54
CA ALA A 510 -13.33 -1.79 15.37
C ALA A 510 -14.13 -0.50 15.58
N LYS A 511 -15.34 -0.59 16.13
CA LYS A 511 -16.21 0.56 16.39
C LYS A 511 -15.68 1.45 17.52
N SER A 512 -15.25 0.88 18.65
CA SER A 512 -14.62 1.67 19.73
C SER A 512 -13.37 2.40 19.22
N SER A 513 -12.56 1.72 18.39
CA SER A 513 -11.35 2.26 17.80
C SER A 513 -11.60 3.37 16.78
N LEU A 514 -12.63 3.23 15.95
CA LEU A 514 -13.08 4.28 15.03
C LEU A 514 -13.50 5.53 15.80
N LEU A 515 -14.36 5.36 16.81
CA LEU A 515 -14.87 6.45 17.65
C LEU A 515 -13.75 7.16 18.41
N ALA A 516 -12.78 6.41 18.96
CA ALA A 516 -11.64 6.97 19.67
C ALA A 516 -10.81 7.89 18.75
N ARG A 517 -10.59 7.48 17.50
CA ARG A 517 -9.81 8.22 16.50
C ARG A 517 -10.57 9.43 15.96
N LEU A 518 -11.86 9.32 15.66
CA LEU A 518 -12.71 10.46 15.30
C LEU A 518 -12.74 11.51 16.41
N ARG A 519 -12.87 11.06 17.66
CA ARG A 519 -12.82 11.95 18.82
C ARG A 519 -11.42 12.59 18.94
N ALA A 520 -10.34 11.88 18.64
CA ALA A 520 -8.99 12.46 18.62
C ALA A 520 -8.86 13.58 17.56
N ILE A 521 -9.44 13.39 16.37
CA ILE A 521 -9.49 14.43 15.32
C ILE A 521 -10.27 15.64 15.81
N LYS A 522 -11.48 15.44 16.37
CA LYS A 522 -12.28 16.53 16.95
C LYS A 522 -11.48 17.35 17.96
N GLN A 523 -10.67 16.67 18.78
CA GLN A 523 -9.87 17.33 19.82
C GLN A 523 -8.74 18.22 19.29
N THR A 524 -8.27 18.00 18.05
CA THR A 524 -7.27 18.87 17.40
C THR A 524 -7.80 20.27 17.08
N GLY A 525 -9.12 20.44 16.98
CA GLY A 525 -9.74 21.72 16.60
C GLY A 525 -9.80 22.00 15.10
N ILE A 526 -9.55 21.00 14.26
CA ILE A 526 -9.69 21.11 12.81
C ILE A 526 -11.17 21.28 12.45
N ASP A 527 -11.47 22.15 11.47
CA ASP A 527 -12.83 22.30 10.95
C ASP A 527 -13.35 21.00 10.33
N THR A 528 -14.43 20.50 10.90
CA THR A 528 -15.06 19.23 10.51
C THR A 528 -15.53 19.24 9.06
N LYS A 529 -16.11 20.34 8.56
CA LYS A 529 -16.59 20.42 7.17
C LYS A 529 -15.43 20.31 6.19
N LYS A 530 -14.34 21.05 6.45
CA LYS A 530 -13.11 20.97 5.66
C LYS A 530 -12.49 19.56 5.69
N TYR A 531 -12.41 18.94 6.86
CA TYR A 531 -11.90 17.56 7.00
C TYR A 531 -12.74 16.56 6.19
N LEU A 532 -14.06 16.56 6.36
CA LEU A 532 -14.95 15.62 5.65
C LEU A 532 -14.90 15.82 4.14
N THR A 533 -14.83 17.06 3.67
CA THR A 533 -14.69 17.36 2.23
C THR A 533 -13.40 16.77 1.66
N GLN A 534 -12.26 16.97 2.34
CA GLN A 534 -10.97 16.40 1.91
C GLN A 534 -10.96 14.87 1.96
N LEU A 535 -11.61 14.27 2.97
CA LEU A 535 -11.76 12.82 3.06
C LEU A 535 -12.59 12.28 1.89
N CYS A 536 -13.73 12.90 1.57
CA CYS A 536 -14.54 12.50 0.42
C CYS A 536 -13.77 12.61 -0.90
N HIS A 537 -13.06 13.72 -1.14
CA HIS A 537 -12.21 13.89 -2.33
C HIS A 537 -11.16 12.78 -2.44
N ARG A 538 -10.49 12.44 -1.34
CA ARG A 538 -9.52 11.34 -1.31
C ARG A 538 -10.17 9.98 -1.63
N ILE A 539 -11.36 9.70 -1.08
CA ILE A 539 -12.07 8.43 -1.35
C ILE A 539 -12.40 8.32 -2.84
N GLU A 540 -12.85 9.40 -3.47
CA GLU A 540 -13.11 9.44 -4.91
C GLU A 540 -11.82 9.16 -5.71
N GLU A 541 -10.71 9.84 -5.39
CA GLU A 541 -9.41 9.60 -6.05
C GLU A 541 -8.91 8.17 -5.89
N LEU A 542 -8.99 7.61 -4.67
CA LEU A 542 -8.50 6.28 -4.36
C LEU A 542 -9.28 5.19 -5.12
N TYR A 543 -10.59 5.38 -5.27
CA TYR A 543 -11.42 4.48 -6.07
C TYR A 543 -10.99 4.49 -7.54
N ILE A 544 -10.81 5.68 -8.13
CA ILE A 544 -10.36 5.85 -9.50
C ILE A 544 -8.99 5.22 -9.71
N PHE A 545 -8.06 5.43 -8.77
CA PHE A 545 -6.73 4.85 -8.84
C PHE A 545 -6.77 3.31 -8.80
N ARG A 546 -7.53 2.70 -7.88
CA ARG A 546 -7.67 1.23 -7.79
C ARG A 546 -8.25 0.64 -9.07
N GLU A 547 -9.31 1.24 -9.59
CA GLU A 547 -9.96 0.84 -10.84
C GLU A 547 -9.04 0.98 -12.06
N SER A 548 -8.19 2.01 -12.08
CA SER A 548 -7.22 2.21 -13.16
C SER A 548 -6.06 1.22 -13.06
N LYS A 549 -5.51 1.03 -11.85
CA LYS A 549 -4.41 0.09 -11.59
C LYS A 549 -4.75 -1.36 -11.95
N ARG A 550 -6.03 -1.76 -11.85
CA ARG A 550 -6.49 -3.08 -12.31
C ARG A 550 -6.23 -3.32 -13.80
N LEU A 551 -6.34 -2.30 -14.65
CA LEU A 551 -6.14 -2.41 -16.10
C LEU A 551 -4.70 -2.82 -16.49
N LEU A 552 -3.75 -2.62 -15.58
CA LEU A 552 -2.37 -3.08 -15.75
C LEU A 552 -2.29 -4.60 -15.55
N ASN A 553 -2.77 -5.11 -14.41
CA ASN A 553 -2.57 -6.51 -14.03
C ASN A 553 -3.63 -7.46 -14.57
N PHE A 554 -4.77 -6.93 -14.98
CA PHE A 554 -5.94 -7.65 -15.48
C PHE A 554 -6.44 -7.02 -16.78
N TYR A 555 -7.55 -7.51 -17.34
CA TYR A 555 -8.02 -7.07 -18.65
C TYR A 555 -8.16 -5.53 -18.71
N PRO A 556 -7.62 -4.85 -19.75
CA PRO A 556 -7.06 -5.39 -20.99
C PRO A 556 -5.55 -5.69 -20.97
N PHE A 557 -4.88 -5.62 -19.81
CA PHE A 557 -3.44 -5.75 -19.57
C PHE A 557 -2.60 -4.62 -20.18
N SER A 558 -3.07 -3.38 -20.14
CA SER A 558 -2.43 -2.23 -20.81
C SER A 558 -2.03 -1.13 -19.83
N LEU A 559 -0.73 -0.77 -19.83
CA LEU A 559 -0.22 0.42 -19.14
C LEU A 559 -0.82 1.70 -19.72
N ILE A 560 -0.88 1.78 -21.04
CA ILE A 560 -1.40 2.95 -21.75
C ILE A 560 -2.89 3.18 -21.45
N ALA A 561 -3.70 2.11 -21.33
CA ALA A 561 -5.09 2.23 -20.90
C ALA A 561 -5.22 2.72 -19.44
N MET A 562 -4.35 2.24 -18.55
CA MET A 562 -4.28 2.74 -17.16
C MET A 562 -3.92 4.22 -17.12
N GLU A 563 -2.86 4.65 -17.84
CA GLU A 563 -2.48 6.05 -17.94
C GLU A 563 -3.60 6.90 -18.54
N GLY A 564 -4.19 6.47 -19.66
CA GLY A 564 -5.28 7.17 -20.33
C GLY A 564 -6.48 7.41 -19.40
N LYS A 565 -6.86 6.41 -18.59
CA LYS A 565 -7.92 6.56 -17.58
C LYS A 565 -7.52 7.55 -16.47
N LEU A 566 -6.26 7.55 -16.02
CA LEU A 566 -5.76 8.48 -15.00
C LEU A 566 -5.65 9.93 -15.53
N GLU A 567 -5.26 10.10 -16.79
CA GLU A 567 -5.20 11.41 -17.47
C GLU A 567 -6.59 12.02 -17.70
N GLU A 568 -7.61 11.19 -17.98
CA GLU A 568 -9.02 11.65 -18.07
C GLU A 568 -9.64 11.97 -16.71
N THR A 569 -9.04 11.49 -15.61
CA THR A 569 -9.61 11.59 -14.26
C THR A 569 -8.72 12.39 -13.31
N ILE A 570 -7.81 11.74 -12.58
CA ILE A 570 -6.98 12.37 -11.54
C ILE A 570 -6.15 13.54 -12.09
N PHE A 571 -5.64 13.43 -13.31
CA PHE A 571 -4.83 14.49 -13.95
C PHE A 571 -5.63 15.33 -14.95
N ALA A 572 -6.95 15.18 -15.00
CA ALA A 572 -7.81 15.87 -15.95
C ALA A 572 -7.68 17.40 -15.87
N ASN A 573 -7.74 18.06 -17.02
CA ASN A 573 -7.67 19.53 -17.13
C ASN A 573 -6.46 20.17 -16.42
N GLY A 574 -5.37 19.40 -16.22
CA GLY A 574 -4.22 19.86 -15.46
C GLY A 574 -4.57 20.13 -14.00
N MET A 575 -5.19 19.20 -13.28
CA MET A 575 -5.44 19.39 -11.84
C MET A 575 -4.17 19.45 -10.98
N TYR A 576 -3.20 18.57 -11.27
CA TYR A 576 -1.91 18.52 -10.57
C TYR A 576 -0.75 18.84 -11.49
N ARG A 577 -0.80 18.27 -12.69
CA ARG A 577 0.16 18.44 -13.77
C ARG A 577 -0.54 18.29 -15.10
N SER A 578 0.06 18.84 -16.15
CA SER A 578 -0.28 18.54 -17.53
C SER A 578 0.96 18.08 -18.30
N LYS A 579 0.74 17.21 -19.29
CA LYS A 579 1.78 16.67 -20.17
C LYS A 579 1.57 17.26 -21.56
N ASP A 580 2.59 17.90 -22.12
CA ASP A 580 2.54 18.42 -23.49
C ASP A 580 2.83 17.33 -24.54
N ALA A 581 2.73 17.70 -25.82
CA ALA A 581 3.00 16.78 -26.93
C ALA A 581 4.49 16.36 -27.06
N ALA A 582 5.39 17.05 -26.34
CA ALA A 582 6.82 16.76 -26.26
C ALA A 582 7.20 16.04 -24.95
N PHE A 583 6.22 15.53 -24.19
CA PHE A 583 6.41 14.85 -22.91
C PHE A 583 7.06 15.73 -21.82
N ASN A 584 6.96 17.05 -21.93
CA ASN A 584 7.29 17.95 -20.83
C ASN A 584 6.11 18.09 -19.90
N PHE A 585 6.40 18.01 -18.61
CA PHE A 585 5.41 18.22 -17.56
C PHE A 585 5.41 19.68 -17.12
N THR A 586 4.20 20.23 -16.98
CA THR A 586 3.98 21.52 -16.34
C THR A 586 3.07 21.31 -15.14
N GLU A 587 3.53 21.75 -13.97
CA GLU A 587 2.72 21.78 -12.76
C GLU A 587 1.74 22.94 -12.81
N THR A 588 0.51 22.68 -12.37
CA THR A 588 -0.56 23.68 -12.35
C THR A 588 -0.28 24.78 -11.32
N GLU A 589 0.17 24.36 -10.14
CA GLU A 589 0.58 25.25 -9.06
C GLU A 589 1.99 24.88 -8.62
N LEU A 590 2.98 25.61 -9.16
CA LEU A 590 4.40 25.35 -8.91
C LEU A 590 4.70 25.29 -7.41
N GLY A 591 5.13 24.11 -6.95
CA GLY A 591 5.60 23.91 -5.59
C GLY A 591 4.51 23.73 -4.53
N GLN A 592 3.26 23.46 -4.92
CA GLN A 592 2.24 22.95 -4.00
C GLN A 592 2.27 21.41 -3.93
N PRO A 593 1.97 20.82 -2.77
CA PRO A 593 1.91 19.37 -2.64
C PRO A 593 0.69 18.80 -3.37
N TRP A 594 0.87 17.69 -4.09
CA TRP A 594 -0.24 16.89 -4.60
C TRP A 594 -0.84 16.01 -3.50
N SER A 595 -1.98 15.37 -3.79
CA SER A 595 -2.45 14.26 -2.96
C SER A 595 -1.47 13.08 -3.06
N LEU A 596 -1.29 12.35 -1.97
CA LEU A 596 -0.51 11.10 -1.95
C LEU A 596 -1.09 10.06 -2.91
N VAL A 597 -2.41 10.04 -3.13
CA VAL A 597 -3.01 9.20 -4.19
C VAL A 597 -2.51 9.62 -5.58
N ALA A 598 -2.42 10.91 -5.88
CA ALA A 598 -1.87 11.39 -7.15
C ALA A 598 -0.37 11.08 -7.30
N TYR A 599 0.43 11.22 -6.24
CA TYR A 599 1.83 10.78 -6.24
C TYR A 599 1.95 9.27 -6.48
N GLU A 600 1.13 8.45 -5.81
CA GLU A 600 1.13 7.01 -6.00
C GLU A 600 0.70 6.62 -7.43
N ALA A 601 -0.30 7.30 -7.99
CA ALA A 601 -0.72 7.12 -9.37
C ALA A 601 0.42 7.44 -10.35
N HIS A 602 1.11 8.56 -10.14
CA HIS A 602 2.23 8.99 -10.98
C HIS A 602 3.43 8.04 -10.89
N LEU A 603 3.81 7.61 -9.68
CA LEU A 603 4.87 6.61 -9.47
C LEU A 603 4.49 5.23 -10.03
N THR A 604 3.20 4.88 -10.02
CA THR A 604 2.72 3.62 -10.63
C THR A 604 2.83 3.65 -12.15
N ILE A 605 2.57 4.81 -12.79
CA ILE A 605 2.83 5.00 -14.23
C ILE A 605 4.33 4.86 -14.50
N ALA A 606 5.19 5.51 -13.70
CA ALA A 606 6.65 5.41 -13.83
C ALA A 606 7.16 3.97 -13.68
N ASP A 607 6.78 3.24 -12.62
CA ASP A 607 7.17 1.84 -12.41
C ASP A 607 6.63 0.95 -13.53
N GLY A 608 5.44 1.25 -14.08
CA GLY A 608 4.87 0.56 -15.24
C GLY A 608 5.75 0.70 -16.49
N TYR A 609 6.10 1.93 -16.87
CA TYR A 609 6.98 2.18 -18.02
C TYR A 609 8.37 1.55 -17.83
N LEU A 610 8.93 1.64 -16.62
CA LEU A 610 10.20 1.01 -16.28
C LEU A 610 10.11 -0.52 -16.28
N GLN A 611 8.96 -1.12 -15.96
CA GLN A 611 8.75 -2.55 -16.12
C GLN A 611 8.71 -2.98 -17.59
N GLU A 612 8.31 -2.07 -18.47
CA GLU A 612 8.27 -2.26 -19.92
C GLU A 612 9.58 -1.87 -20.63
N GLY A 613 10.66 -1.55 -19.89
CA GLY A 613 11.95 -1.15 -20.46
C GLY A 613 12.01 0.30 -20.98
N LEU A 614 10.94 1.08 -20.83
CA LEU A 614 10.84 2.47 -21.30
C LEU A 614 11.45 3.47 -20.30
N TYR A 615 12.77 3.43 -20.16
CA TYR A 615 13.49 4.21 -19.16
C TYR A 615 13.52 5.71 -19.45
N ARG A 616 13.49 6.17 -20.71
CA ARG A 616 13.41 7.62 -21.02
C ARG A 616 12.09 8.20 -20.52
N VAL A 617 10.98 7.53 -20.83
CA VAL A 617 9.64 7.92 -20.37
C VAL A 617 9.56 7.86 -18.86
N GLY A 618 9.99 6.74 -18.26
CA GLY A 618 10.04 6.58 -16.81
C GLY A 618 10.83 7.69 -16.12
N LYS A 619 11.98 8.11 -16.67
CA LYS A 619 12.79 9.22 -16.16
C LYS A 619 12.02 10.54 -16.14
N LYS A 620 11.33 10.91 -17.22
CA LYS A 620 10.52 12.13 -17.28
C LYS A 620 9.46 12.19 -16.18
N TYR A 621 8.84 11.05 -15.86
CA TYR A 621 7.94 10.95 -14.71
C TYR A 621 8.68 11.13 -13.37
N LEU A 622 9.85 10.51 -13.19
CA LEU A 622 10.62 10.64 -11.95
C LEU A 622 11.14 12.06 -11.70
N ASP A 623 11.59 12.76 -12.75
CA ASP A 623 12.14 14.12 -12.67
C ASP A 623 11.11 15.12 -12.11
N VAL A 624 9.79 14.87 -12.31
CA VAL A 624 8.73 15.73 -11.75
C VAL A 624 8.61 15.58 -10.24
N ILE A 625 8.91 14.39 -9.70
CA ILE A 625 8.74 14.09 -8.27
C ILE A 625 9.93 14.57 -7.43
N GLU A 626 11.12 14.62 -8.01
CA GLU A 626 12.36 14.94 -7.31
C GLU A 626 12.27 16.27 -6.50
N PRO A 627 11.79 17.39 -7.05
CA PRO A 627 11.62 18.65 -6.29
C PRO A 627 10.66 18.54 -5.10
N HIS A 628 9.66 17.64 -5.16
CA HIS A 628 8.69 17.43 -4.07
C HIS A 628 9.27 16.59 -2.93
N ILE A 629 10.22 15.71 -3.23
CA ILE A 629 10.99 14.96 -2.22
C ILE A 629 11.89 15.90 -1.43
N GLU A 630 12.59 16.82 -2.10
CA GLU A 630 13.43 17.83 -1.45
C GLU A 630 12.63 18.72 -0.49
N LYS A 631 11.39 19.05 -0.87
CA LYS A 631 10.42 19.82 -0.06
C LYS A 631 9.72 18.99 1.03
N LYS A 632 10.01 17.68 1.14
CA LYS A 632 9.44 16.75 2.13
C LYS A 632 7.91 16.61 2.06
N TYR A 633 7.33 16.63 0.86
CA TYR A 633 5.88 16.45 0.69
C TYR A 633 5.41 15.00 0.72
N LEU A 634 6.31 14.05 0.40
CA LEU A 634 6.01 12.62 0.36
C LEU A 634 6.31 11.95 1.72
N SER A 635 5.63 10.85 2.03
CA SER A 635 5.98 10.03 3.19
C SER A 635 7.15 9.10 2.88
N ASP A 636 7.79 8.57 3.93
CA ASP A 636 8.95 7.67 3.79
C ASP A 636 8.66 6.47 2.88
N LEU A 637 7.44 5.95 2.87
CA LEU A 637 7.08 4.79 2.04
C LEU A 637 6.92 5.16 0.55
N GLU A 638 6.38 6.33 0.21
CA GLU A 638 6.34 6.78 -1.19
C GLU A 638 7.74 7.15 -1.69
N ILE A 639 8.58 7.74 -0.83
CA ILE A 639 10.00 8.01 -1.16
C ILE A 639 10.74 6.70 -1.42
N ALA A 640 10.49 5.65 -0.63
CA ALA A 640 11.07 4.33 -0.89
C ALA A 640 10.62 3.74 -2.23
N LYS A 641 9.35 3.91 -2.61
CA LYS A 641 8.84 3.51 -3.95
C LYS A 641 9.50 4.30 -5.08
N TYR A 642 9.72 5.61 -4.90
CA TYR A 642 10.48 6.43 -5.85
C TYR A 642 11.90 5.89 -6.06
N TRP A 643 12.62 5.56 -4.97
CA TRP A 643 13.97 5.00 -5.07
C TRP A 643 14.02 3.61 -5.73
N LEU A 644 12.97 2.79 -5.57
CA LEU A 644 12.84 1.55 -6.35
C LEU A 644 12.67 1.81 -7.85
N CYS A 645 12.02 2.90 -8.23
CA CYS A 645 11.90 3.31 -9.64
C CYS A 645 13.24 3.87 -10.16
N GLN A 646 13.93 4.69 -9.37
CA GLN A 646 15.28 5.17 -9.70
C GLN A 646 16.28 4.02 -9.90
N PHE A 647 16.21 2.98 -9.06
CA PHE A 647 16.96 1.74 -9.28
C PHE A 647 16.70 1.18 -10.68
N ARG A 648 15.43 1.01 -11.08
CA ARG A 648 15.09 0.45 -12.40
C ARG A 648 15.60 1.34 -13.52
N TYR A 649 15.45 2.66 -13.40
CA TYR A 649 15.97 3.61 -14.38
C TYR A 649 17.48 3.40 -14.58
N HIS A 650 18.28 3.49 -13.51
CA HIS A 650 19.73 3.28 -13.59
C HIS A 650 20.12 1.88 -14.07
N TYR A 651 19.37 0.86 -13.67
CA TYR A 651 19.60 -0.51 -14.09
C TYR A 651 19.37 -0.69 -15.58
N LEU A 652 18.27 -0.16 -16.13
CA LEU A 652 17.83 -0.35 -17.52
C LEU A 652 18.52 0.57 -18.53
N THR A 653 19.04 1.72 -18.07
CA THR A 653 19.60 2.77 -18.93
C THR A 653 20.62 2.21 -19.93
N ASP A 654 20.48 2.66 -21.17
CA ASP A 654 21.39 2.33 -22.27
C ASP A 654 22.61 3.26 -22.27
N LEU A 655 23.80 2.72 -22.52
CA LEU A 655 25.04 3.52 -22.53
C LEU A 655 25.24 4.28 -23.84
N ASP A 656 24.68 3.79 -24.95
CA ASP A 656 24.79 4.48 -26.24
C ASP A 656 23.69 5.54 -26.45
N ASP A 657 22.85 5.75 -25.42
CA ASP A 657 21.82 6.77 -25.43
C ASP A 657 22.45 8.18 -25.30
N SER A 658 22.14 9.06 -26.26
CA SER A 658 22.58 10.46 -26.27
C SER A 658 22.13 11.30 -25.08
N GLU A 659 21.01 10.95 -24.42
CA GLU A 659 20.50 11.62 -23.22
C GLU A 659 21.10 11.06 -21.92
N ASN A 660 21.89 9.98 -21.99
CA ASN A 660 22.54 9.41 -20.82
C ASN A 660 23.75 10.26 -20.40
N THR A 661 23.78 10.62 -19.12
CA THR A 661 24.87 11.39 -18.51
C THR A 661 25.95 10.51 -17.86
N GLY A 662 25.70 9.21 -17.72
CA GLY A 662 26.63 8.25 -17.13
C GLY A 662 27.72 7.82 -18.11
N SER A 663 28.96 7.70 -17.63
CA SER A 663 30.11 7.41 -18.51
C SER A 663 30.35 5.92 -18.78
N ASP A 664 29.90 5.01 -17.90
CA ASP A 664 30.15 3.56 -18.00
C ASP A 664 29.10 2.73 -17.21
N ARG A 665 28.91 1.45 -17.58
CA ARG A 665 28.04 0.45 -16.93
C ARG A 665 28.34 0.32 -15.44
N TYR A 666 29.62 0.37 -15.04
CA TYR A 666 29.99 0.28 -13.62
C TYR A 666 29.30 1.38 -12.81
N GLN A 667 29.33 2.63 -13.28
CA GLN A 667 28.71 3.77 -12.60
C GLN A 667 27.19 3.62 -12.53
N SER A 668 26.53 3.17 -13.62
CA SER A 668 25.09 2.91 -13.62
C SER A 668 24.70 1.86 -12.58
N ILE A 669 25.47 0.78 -12.44
CA ILE A 669 25.22 -0.26 -11.42
C ILE A 669 25.47 0.26 -10.00
N GLN A 670 26.50 1.08 -9.78
CA GLN A 670 26.72 1.70 -8.46
C GLN A 670 25.57 2.65 -8.07
N ASN A 671 25.08 3.47 -9.01
CA ASN A 671 23.92 4.34 -8.78
C ASN A 671 22.64 3.52 -8.51
N ALA A 672 22.46 2.39 -9.19
CA ALA A 672 21.38 1.46 -8.92
C ALA A 672 21.47 0.89 -7.50
N LEU A 673 22.65 0.47 -7.05
CA LEU A 673 22.87 0.00 -5.67
C LEU A 673 22.57 1.09 -4.62
N LEU A 674 23.05 2.32 -4.83
CA LEU A 674 22.77 3.46 -3.95
C LEU A 674 21.27 3.77 -3.85
N SER A 675 20.54 3.59 -4.95
CA SER A 675 19.08 3.74 -4.96
C SER A 675 18.40 2.67 -4.09
N LEU A 676 18.88 1.42 -4.13
CA LEU A 676 18.36 0.35 -3.27
C LEU A 676 18.66 0.60 -1.79
N ASP A 677 19.85 1.09 -1.47
CA ASP A 677 20.24 1.45 -0.10
C ASP A 677 19.37 2.62 0.43
N SER A 678 19.08 3.59 -0.44
CA SER A 678 18.17 4.70 -0.13
C SER A 678 16.75 4.21 0.12
N ALA A 679 16.23 3.30 -0.72
CA ALA A 679 14.90 2.71 -0.52
C ALA A 679 14.81 1.98 0.83
N GLU A 680 15.82 1.17 1.17
CA GLU A 680 15.89 0.46 2.44
C GLU A 680 15.98 1.42 3.64
N PHE A 681 16.77 2.49 3.51
CA PHE A 681 16.91 3.53 4.53
C PHE A 681 15.56 4.16 4.90
N TYR A 682 14.74 4.55 3.92
CA TYR A 682 13.44 5.17 4.19
C TYR A 682 12.44 4.19 4.82
N VAL A 683 12.45 2.92 4.41
CA VAL A 683 11.65 1.88 5.07
C VAL A 683 12.09 1.71 6.53
N LYS A 684 13.40 1.62 6.79
CA LYS A 684 13.95 1.55 8.16
C LYS A 684 13.60 2.80 8.95
N ARG A 685 13.68 4.00 8.36
CA ARG A 685 13.29 5.25 9.02
C ARG A 685 11.83 5.22 9.45
N ARG A 686 10.94 4.70 8.60
CA ARG A 686 9.51 4.53 8.95
C ARG A 686 9.32 3.58 10.14
N LEU A 687 10.07 2.47 10.17
CA LEU A 687 10.07 1.55 11.31
C LEU A 687 10.56 2.19 12.60
N HIS A 688 11.62 3.01 12.53
CA HIS A 688 12.12 3.75 13.69
C HIS A 688 11.06 4.70 14.24
N LYS A 689 10.30 5.38 13.37
CA LYS A 689 9.16 6.22 13.79
C LYS A 689 8.11 5.41 14.57
N TYR A 690 7.72 4.24 14.06
CA TYR A 690 6.76 3.36 14.75
C TYR A 690 7.29 2.84 16.08
N TYR A 691 8.56 2.43 16.11
CA TYR A 691 9.24 1.99 17.33
C TYR A 691 9.25 3.08 18.40
N LYS A 692 9.58 4.33 18.04
CA LYS A 692 9.61 5.47 18.98
C LYS A 692 8.25 5.84 19.54
N ILE A 693 7.19 5.63 18.77
CA ILE A 693 5.80 5.86 19.20
C ILE A 693 5.26 4.69 20.06
N GLY A 694 5.78 3.46 19.88
CA GLY A 694 5.25 2.24 20.50
C GLY A 694 4.29 1.45 19.59
N GLU A 695 4.14 1.85 18.32
CA GLU A 695 3.18 1.30 17.35
C GLU A 695 3.81 0.30 16.38
N PHE A 696 4.59 -0.65 16.89
CA PHE A 696 5.32 -1.63 16.06
C PHE A 696 4.40 -2.55 15.24
N SER A 697 3.15 -2.75 15.67
CA SER A 697 2.17 -3.54 14.91
C SER A 697 1.90 -2.95 13.51
N GLN A 698 2.08 -1.64 13.35
CA GLN A 698 1.85 -0.93 12.09
C GLN A 698 2.90 -1.22 11.00
N SER A 699 3.99 -1.93 11.32
CA SER A 699 4.96 -2.41 10.31
C SER A 699 4.67 -3.82 9.78
N ASN A 700 3.64 -4.51 10.28
CA ASN A 700 3.38 -5.92 9.95
C ASN A 700 2.47 -6.14 8.74
N PHE A 701 2.21 -5.10 7.96
CA PHE A 701 1.34 -5.18 6.78
C PHE A 701 1.87 -4.39 5.59
N HIS A 702 1.34 -4.71 4.41
CA HIS A 702 1.66 -4.10 3.13
C HIS A 702 1.60 -2.57 3.23
N PRO A 703 2.55 -1.77 2.68
CA PRO A 703 3.61 -2.17 1.76
C PRO A 703 4.99 -2.38 2.41
N PHE A 704 5.08 -2.54 3.74
CA PHE A 704 6.39 -2.56 4.42
C PHE A 704 7.26 -3.73 3.94
N PHE A 705 6.74 -4.95 4.05
CA PHE A 705 7.42 -6.15 3.59
C PHE A 705 7.47 -6.26 2.06
N TYR A 706 6.45 -5.75 1.37
CA TYR A 706 6.49 -5.58 -0.08
C TYR A 706 7.74 -4.84 -0.58
N ILE A 707 8.06 -3.68 -0.01
CA ILE A 707 9.22 -2.88 -0.43
C ILE A 707 10.52 -3.62 -0.12
N LEU A 708 10.68 -4.19 1.09
CA LEU A 708 11.88 -4.95 1.46
C LEU A 708 12.11 -6.18 0.57
N SER A 709 11.03 -6.90 0.23
CA SER A 709 11.07 -8.02 -0.70
C SER A 709 11.62 -7.59 -2.07
N ARG A 710 11.15 -6.45 -2.60
CA ARG A 710 11.65 -5.90 -3.88
C ARG A 710 13.11 -5.46 -3.80
N VAL A 711 13.53 -4.79 -2.72
CA VAL A 711 14.94 -4.38 -2.54
C VAL A 711 15.88 -5.58 -2.66
N LEU A 712 15.57 -6.66 -1.95
CA LEU A 712 16.39 -7.89 -1.97
C LEU A 712 16.36 -8.59 -3.34
N ALA A 713 15.19 -8.70 -3.95
CA ALA A 713 15.07 -9.28 -5.30
C ALA A 713 15.84 -8.47 -6.35
N PHE A 714 15.85 -7.14 -6.24
CA PHE A 714 16.61 -6.26 -7.14
C PHE A 714 18.12 -6.34 -6.92
N ARG A 715 18.58 -6.49 -5.67
CA ARG A 715 19.99 -6.85 -5.39
C ARG A 715 20.34 -8.18 -6.06
N ALA A 716 19.49 -9.20 -5.94
CA ALA A 716 19.71 -10.50 -6.57
C ALA A 716 19.81 -10.39 -8.11
N LYS A 717 18.97 -9.57 -8.75
CA LYS A 717 19.06 -9.30 -10.19
C LYS A 717 20.41 -8.71 -10.61
N ILE A 718 20.98 -7.78 -9.83
CA ILE A 718 22.32 -7.25 -10.11
C ILE A 718 23.35 -8.39 -10.06
N TYR A 719 23.35 -9.23 -9.03
CA TYR A 719 24.28 -10.37 -8.94
C TYR A 719 24.08 -11.40 -10.05
N MET A 720 22.86 -11.54 -10.55
CA MET A 720 22.52 -12.48 -11.59
C MET A 720 23.06 -12.06 -12.96
N TYR A 721 23.02 -10.78 -13.29
CA TYR A 721 23.33 -10.29 -14.64
C TYR A 721 24.57 -9.38 -14.75
N ALA A 722 25.01 -8.81 -13.64
CA ALA A 722 26.04 -7.77 -13.55
C ALA A 722 27.07 -8.06 -12.44
N SER A 723 27.33 -9.35 -12.16
CA SER A 723 28.25 -9.83 -11.09
C SER A 723 29.70 -9.33 -11.22
N THR A 724 30.10 -8.89 -12.40
CA THR A 724 31.40 -8.28 -12.69
C THR A 724 31.56 -6.88 -12.09
N TYR A 725 30.46 -6.20 -11.80
CA TYR A 725 30.44 -4.81 -11.35
C TYR A 725 30.15 -4.63 -9.84
N THR A 726 29.88 -5.73 -9.12
CA THR A 726 29.60 -5.72 -7.67
C THR A 726 30.88 -5.93 -6.83
N SER A 727 31.00 -5.27 -5.67
CA SER A 727 32.10 -5.50 -4.72
C SER A 727 32.06 -6.93 -4.16
N ARG A 728 33.07 -7.75 -4.53
CA ARG A 728 33.10 -9.19 -4.25
C ARG A 728 33.75 -9.51 -2.91
N SER A 729 32.98 -9.93 -1.92
CA SER A 729 33.51 -10.67 -0.76
C SER A 729 33.36 -12.17 -1.00
N GLY A 730 34.15 -12.73 -1.92
CA GLY A 730 34.11 -14.16 -2.24
C GLY A 730 34.47 -14.48 -3.69
N GLY A 731 34.91 -15.72 -3.93
CA GLY A 731 35.20 -16.22 -5.28
C GLY A 731 33.96 -16.45 -6.14
N ARG A 732 34.13 -17.09 -7.31
CA ARG A 732 33.03 -17.36 -8.28
C ARG A 732 31.86 -18.13 -7.68
N TRP A 733 32.13 -19.06 -6.76
CA TRP A 733 31.09 -19.82 -6.05
C TRP A 733 30.15 -18.90 -5.26
N GLU A 734 30.71 -17.97 -4.49
CA GLU A 734 29.93 -17.05 -3.65
C GLU A 734 29.04 -16.13 -4.51
N SER A 735 29.56 -15.68 -5.65
CA SER A 735 28.79 -14.88 -6.61
C SER A 735 27.61 -15.61 -7.26
N LEU A 736 27.67 -16.95 -7.35
CA LEU A 736 26.55 -17.77 -7.84
C LEU A 736 25.54 -18.08 -6.73
N LEU A 737 26.00 -18.12 -5.47
CA LEU A 737 25.18 -18.45 -4.31
C LEU A 737 24.39 -17.26 -3.78
N GLU A 738 24.99 -16.07 -3.78
CA GLU A 738 24.40 -14.84 -3.24
C GLU A 738 23.01 -14.49 -3.81
N PRO A 739 22.74 -14.54 -5.13
CA PRO A 739 21.40 -14.27 -5.63
C PRO A 739 20.36 -15.29 -5.11
N ILE A 740 20.76 -16.54 -4.84
CA ILE A 740 19.88 -17.54 -4.24
C ILE A 740 19.53 -17.17 -2.79
N ARG A 741 20.50 -16.68 -2.01
CA ARG A 741 20.29 -16.21 -0.62
C ARG A 741 19.37 -15.00 -0.56
N LEU A 742 19.61 -14.01 -1.41
CA LEU A 742 18.81 -12.78 -1.46
C LEU A 742 17.36 -13.07 -1.86
N LEU A 743 17.14 -13.98 -2.83
CA LEU A 743 15.80 -14.40 -3.24
C LEU A 743 15.10 -15.23 -2.17
N GLU A 744 15.84 -16.02 -1.39
CA GLU A 744 15.29 -16.71 -0.21
C GLU A 744 14.71 -15.70 0.79
N GLN A 745 15.47 -14.66 1.15
CA GLN A 745 15.02 -13.60 2.04
C GLN A 745 13.86 -12.80 1.42
N ALA A 746 13.90 -12.54 0.12
CA ALA A 746 12.81 -11.85 -0.59
C ALA A 746 11.50 -12.64 -0.54
N ARG A 747 11.54 -13.99 -0.65
CA ARG A 747 10.38 -14.87 -0.49
C ARG A 747 9.82 -14.85 0.93
N ILE A 748 10.68 -14.84 1.96
CA ILE A 748 10.25 -14.71 3.36
C ILE A 748 9.49 -13.40 3.57
N TYR A 749 9.98 -12.28 3.03
CA TYR A 749 9.23 -11.01 3.14
C TYR A 749 7.96 -10.97 2.29
N ALA A 750 7.96 -11.56 1.09
CA ALA A 750 6.74 -11.67 0.28
C ALA A 750 5.66 -12.50 1.00
N ALA A 751 6.07 -13.55 1.71
CA ALA A 751 5.19 -14.34 2.57
C ALA A 751 4.62 -13.53 3.73
N ARG A 752 5.45 -12.72 4.40
CA ARG A 752 5.00 -11.81 5.47
C ARG A 752 4.03 -10.73 5.00
N ASP A 753 4.17 -10.28 3.76
CA ASP A 753 3.24 -9.34 3.12
C ASP A 753 1.88 -9.99 2.79
N GLY A 754 1.83 -11.33 2.71
CA GLY A 754 0.68 -12.09 2.25
C GLY A 754 0.52 -12.06 0.71
N SER A 755 1.61 -11.85 -0.02
CA SER A 755 1.56 -11.70 -1.49
C SER A 755 1.96 -12.98 -2.23
N GLU A 756 0.94 -13.73 -2.67
CA GLU A 756 1.09 -14.95 -3.49
C GLU A 756 1.82 -14.69 -4.81
N SER A 757 1.52 -13.56 -5.46
CA SER A 757 2.14 -13.16 -6.73
C SER A 757 3.65 -12.98 -6.61
N TYR A 758 4.11 -12.10 -5.72
CA TYR A 758 5.54 -11.84 -5.55
C TYR A 758 6.28 -13.06 -5.03
N TYR A 759 5.67 -13.86 -4.15
CA TYR A 759 6.26 -15.11 -3.72
C TYR A 759 6.50 -16.06 -4.91
N ALA A 760 5.51 -16.24 -5.78
CA ALA A 760 5.65 -17.06 -6.99
C ALA A 760 6.76 -16.54 -7.90
N TYR A 761 6.85 -15.22 -8.08
CA TYR A 761 7.86 -14.61 -8.94
C TYR A 761 9.28 -14.82 -8.41
N TRP A 762 9.51 -14.61 -7.12
CA TRP A 762 10.82 -14.81 -6.52
C TRP A 762 11.21 -16.29 -6.51
N SER A 763 10.24 -17.20 -6.33
CA SER A 763 10.46 -18.65 -6.47
C SER A 763 10.91 -19.01 -7.89
N ALA A 764 10.30 -18.41 -8.92
CA ALA A 764 10.69 -18.63 -10.32
C ALA A 764 12.11 -18.13 -10.60
N TYR A 765 12.47 -16.91 -10.19
CA TYR A 765 13.85 -16.41 -10.31
C TYR A 765 14.85 -17.28 -9.55
N GLN A 766 14.48 -17.74 -8.35
CA GLN A 766 15.37 -18.55 -7.52
C GLN A 766 15.63 -19.92 -8.16
N SER A 767 14.61 -20.54 -8.76
CA SER A 767 14.75 -21.80 -9.50
C SER A 767 15.77 -21.68 -10.63
N TRP A 768 15.74 -20.57 -11.38
CA TRP A 768 16.71 -20.31 -12.44
C TRP A 768 18.14 -20.12 -11.89
N ASN A 769 18.31 -19.45 -10.75
CA ASN A 769 19.63 -19.31 -10.14
C ASN A 769 20.20 -20.65 -9.65
N TYR A 770 19.35 -21.57 -9.15
CA TYR A 770 19.77 -22.95 -8.85
C TYR A 770 20.21 -23.72 -10.11
N LEU A 771 19.47 -23.59 -11.22
CA LEU A 771 19.87 -24.21 -12.50
C LEU A 771 21.20 -23.63 -13.01
N THR A 772 21.40 -22.32 -12.85
CA THR A 772 22.66 -21.66 -13.21
C THR A 772 23.82 -22.20 -12.37
N LEU A 773 23.62 -22.36 -11.06
CA LEU A 773 24.60 -22.98 -10.16
C LEU A 773 24.90 -24.43 -10.55
N ALA A 774 23.89 -25.21 -10.96
CA ALA A 774 24.06 -26.60 -11.42
C ALA A 774 24.98 -26.75 -12.65
N TYR A 775 25.06 -25.73 -13.51
CA TYR A 775 25.87 -25.76 -14.74
C TYR A 775 27.21 -25.02 -14.61
N LEU A 776 27.26 -23.96 -13.80
CA LEU A 776 28.45 -23.11 -13.64
C LEU A 776 29.27 -23.40 -12.37
N GLY A 777 28.68 -24.07 -11.39
CA GLY A 777 29.27 -24.35 -10.08
C GLY A 777 30.45 -25.32 -10.13
N ASP A 778 31.42 -25.09 -9.25
CA ASP A 778 32.60 -25.93 -9.05
C ASP A 778 32.37 -26.84 -7.82
N PHE A 779 31.55 -27.87 -8.01
CA PHE A 779 31.07 -28.78 -6.96
C PHE A 779 32.19 -29.66 -6.37
N GLU A 780 33.29 -29.86 -7.10
CA GLU A 780 34.41 -30.68 -6.63
C GLU A 780 35.19 -30.01 -5.49
N ARG A 781 35.13 -28.67 -5.40
CA ARG A 781 35.88 -27.88 -4.42
C ARG A 781 35.03 -27.37 -3.26
N ASN A 782 33.71 -27.28 -3.41
CA ASN A 782 32.80 -26.71 -2.43
C ASN A 782 31.68 -27.69 -2.08
N SER A 783 31.54 -28.02 -0.79
CA SER A 783 30.64 -29.09 -0.30
C SER A 783 29.26 -28.62 0.18
N GLN A 784 28.90 -27.35 0.01
CA GLN A 784 27.66 -26.81 0.61
C GLN A 784 26.37 -27.35 -0.06
N ILE A 785 26.36 -27.48 -1.39
CA ILE A 785 25.20 -27.93 -2.19
C ILE A 785 25.71 -28.75 -3.37
N SER A 786 25.08 -29.90 -3.67
CA SER A 786 25.40 -30.74 -4.84
C SER A 786 24.61 -30.33 -6.10
N ARG A 787 25.06 -30.79 -7.28
CA ARG A 787 24.35 -30.56 -8.56
C ARG A 787 22.93 -31.14 -8.55
N GLU A 788 22.78 -32.38 -8.10
CA GLU A 788 21.47 -33.05 -7.98
C GLU A 788 20.53 -32.26 -7.05
N ALA A 789 21.04 -31.76 -5.92
CA ALA A 789 20.25 -30.93 -5.01
C ALA A 789 19.80 -29.62 -5.66
N CYS A 790 20.62 -28.99 -6.52
CA CYS A 790 20.22 -27.79 -7.25
C CYS A 790 19.05 -28.07 -8.21
N LEU A 791 19.06 -29.21 -8.90
CA LEU A 791 17.98 -29.60 -9.81
C LEU A 791 16.68 -29.93 -9.07
N ASP A 792 16.79 -30.61 -7.91
CA ASP A 792 15.64 -30.88 -7.03
C ASP A 792 15.03 -29.57 -6.50
N TRP A 793 15.86 -28.65 -6.00
CA TRP A 793 15.43 -27.32 -5.57
C TRP A 793 14.71 -26.56 -6.68
N ALA A 794 15.27 -26.52 -7.89
CA ALA A 794 14.66 -25.82 -9.01
C ALA A 794 13.26 -26.37 -9.33
N LYS A 795 13.10 -27.70 -9.36
CA LYS A 795 11.79 -28.33 -9.62
C LYS A 795 10.76 -27.96 -8.55
N ARG A 796 11.11 -28.12 -7.27
CA ARG A 796 10.22 -27.83 -6.14
C ARG A 796 9.75 -26.38 -6.14
N LEU A 797 10.67 -25.45 -6.41
CA LEU A 797 10.35 -24.03 -6.46
C LEU A 797 9.40 -23.68 -7.62
N ILE A 798 9.52 -24.34 -8.77
CA ILE A 798 8.60 -24.17 -9.90
C ILE A 798 7.22 -24.73 -9.56
N ASP A 799 7.14 -25.97 -9.07
CA ASP A 799 5.88 -26.60 -8.66
C ASP A 799 5.14 -25.70 -7.64
N HIS A 800 5.90 -25.15 -6.70
CA HIS A 800 5.37 -24.25 -5.69
C HIS A 800 4.94 -22.88 -6.24
N ALA A 801 5.73 -22.29 -7.15
CA ALA A 801 5.35 -21.05 -7.81
C ALA A 801 4.03 -21.20 -8.59
N LEU A 802 3.80 -22.35 -9.22
CA LEU A 802 2.56 -22.67 -9.93
C LEU A 802 1.36 -22.76 -9.00
N LEU A 803 1.52 -23.37 -7.82
CA LEU A 803 0.46 -23.42 -6.81
C LEU A 803 0.06 -22.01 -6.35
N CYS A 804 1.03 -21.17 -6.00
CA CYS A 804 0.75 -19.78 -5.59
C CYS A 804 0.13 -18.94 -6.72
N TYR A 805 0.48 -19.21 -7.98
CA TYR A 805 -0.05 -18.45 -9.11
C TYR A 805 -1.46 -18.89 -9.55
N SER A 806 -1.93 -20.06 -9.10
CA SER A 806 -3.15 -20.70 -9.59
C SER A 806 -4.41 -19.83 -9.49
N SER A 807 -4.56 -19.08 -8.39
CA SER A 807 -5.67 -18.16 -8.13
C SER A 807 -5.69 -17.01 -9.15
N ILE A 808 -4.55 -16.32 -9.28
CA ILE A 808 -4.36 -15.15 -10.17
C ILE A 808 -4.50 -15.55 -11.63
N GLY A 809 -3.87 -16.66 -12.02
CA GLY A 809 -3.91 -17.15 -13.39
C GLY A 809 -5.33 -17.51 -13.84
N LYS A 810 -6.13 -18.09 -12.93
CA LYS A 810 -7.55 -18.38 -13.17
C LYS A 810 -8.38 -17.11 -13.30
N GLU A 811 -8.16 -16.12 -12.44
CA GLU A 811 -8.84 -14.82 -12.52
C GLU A 811 -8.52 -14.09 -13.83
N CYS A 812 -7.24 -14.04 -14.23
CA CYS A 812 -6.82 -13.44 -15.51
C CYS A 812 -7.47 -14.12 -16.71
N TYR A 813 -7.48 -15.46 -16.73
CA TYR A 813 -8.13 -16.22 -17.79
C TYR A 813 -9.64 -15.96 -17.85
N GLN A 814 -10.31 -15.92 -16.69
CA GLN A 814 -11.74 -15.66 -16.60
C GLN A 814 -12.07 -14.25 -17.09
N GLU A 815 -11.31 -13.22 -16.72
CA GLU A 815 -11.54 -11.85 -17.20
C GLU A 815 -11.37 -11.72 -18.73
N ILE A 816 -10.37 -12.40 -19.33
CA ILE A 816 -10.23 -12.44 -20.79
C ILE A 816 -11.46 -13.07 -21.43
N LYS A 817 -11.95 -14.18 -20.86
CA LYS A 817 -13.09 -14.92 -21.38
C LYS A 817 -14.40 -14.14 -21.26
N ASP A 818 -14.61 -13.47 -20.13
CA ASP A 818 -15.81 -12.67 -19.85
C ASP A 818 -15.88 -11.41 -20.72
N ASN A 819 -14.73 -10.88 -21.16
CA ASN A 819 -14.65 -9.76 -22.09
C ASN A 819 -14.46 -10.18 -23.56
N GLY A 820 -14.31 -11.48 -23.83
CA GLY A 820 -14.10 -12.04 -25.17
C GLY A 820 -15.37 -11.95 -26.04
N GLY A 821 -15.24 -11.41 -27.26
CA GLY A 821 -16.35 -11.26 -28.21
C GLY A 821 -17.38 -10.18 -27.83
N LYS A 822 -17.05 -9.29 -26.89
CA LYS A 822 -17.92 -8.19 -26.43
C LYS A 822 -18.15 -7.19 -27.57
N VAL A 823 -19.42 -6.95 -27.90
CA VAL A 823 -19.85 -5.93 -28.86
C VAL A 823 -20.00 -4.60 -28.11
N THR A 824 -19.20 -3.60 -28.47
CA THR A 824 -19.24 -2.26 -27.86
C THR A 824 -19.90 -1.24 -28.78
N GLY A 825 -20.18 -0.04 -28.25
CA GLY A 825 -20.74 1.07 -29.04
C GLY A 825 -19.74 1.71 -30.02
N ILE A 826 -18.46 1.35 -29.96
CA ILE A 826 -17.39 1.88 -30.81
C ILE A 826 -16.97 0.77 -31.76
N ALA A 827 -17.38 0.89 -33.02
CA ALA A 827 -17.07 -0.05 -34.08
C ALA A 827 -16.31 0.67 -35.21
N ARG A 828 -15.17 0.12 -35.62
CA ARG A 828 -14.36 0.65 -36.72
C ARG A 828 -14.29 -0.39 -37.86
N PRO A 829 -14.42 0.02 -39.14
CA PRO A 829 -14.18 -0.88 -40.27
C PRO A 829 -12.70 -1.26 -40.34
N GLU A 830 -12.39 -2.45 -40.86
CA GLU A 830 -10.98 -2.83 -41.07
C GLU A 830 -10.30 -1.88 -42.07
N PRO A 831 -9.05 -1.43 -41.82
CA PRO A 831 -8.33 -0.60 -42.77
C PRO A 831 -8.12 -1.33 -44.10
N GLU A 832 -8.38 -0.63 -45.21
CA GLU A 832 -8.44 -1.18 -46.58
C GLU A 832 -7.11 -1.80 -47.08
N GLU A 833 -5.98 -1.53 -46.41
CA GLU A 833 -4.62 -1.90 -46.86
C GLU A 833 -4.25 -3.39 -46.73
N ILE A 834 -5.07 -4.24 -46.11
CA ILE A 834 -4.82 -5.69 -45.99
C ILE A 834 -5.59 -6.50 -47.09
N THR A 835 -6.33 -5.83 -47.96
CA THR A 835 -7.31 -6.46 -48.88
C THR A 835 -6.75 -6.92 -50.23
N SER A 836 -5.62 -7.64 -50.27
CA SER A 836 -5.25 -8.39 -51.50
C SER A 836 -5.71 -9.85 -51.50
N VAL A 837 -6.23 -10.40 -50.39
CA VAL A 837 -6.64 -11.82 -50.28
C VAL A 837 -8.12 -12.00 -49.94
N SER A 838 -8.78 -11.02 -49.31
CA SER A 838 -10.17 -11.12 -48.80
C SER A 838 -11.28 -10.71 -49.79
N GLN A 839 -10.97 -10.50 -51.08
CA GLN A 839 -11.96 -10.06 -52.08
C GLN A 839 -12.94 -11.16 -52.55
N GLN A 840 -12.85 -12.40 -52.07
CA GLN A 840 -13.73 -13.48 -52.53
C GLN A 840 -14.92 -13.81 -51.59
N SER A 841 -15.03 -13.19 -50.42
CA SER A 841 -16.10 -13.51 -49.46
C SER A 841 -16.67 -12.29 -48.71
N GLY A 842 -16.95 -11.20 -49.42
CA GLY A 842 -18.08 -10.25 -49.24
C GLY A 842 -18.60 -9.75 -47.88
N ILE A 843 -18.02 -10.08 -46.72
CA ILE A 843 -18.51 -9.63 -45.40
C ILE A 843 -17.29 -9.28 -44.54
N ILE A 844 -16.95 -7.99 -44.47
CA ILE A 844 -15.96 -7.47 -43.51
C ILE A 844 -16.70 -7.19 -42.21
N SER A 845 -16.40 -7.97 -41.18
CA SER A 845 -16.96 -7.77 -39.84
C SER A 845 -16.25 -6.60 -39.13
N PRO A 846 -16.99 -5.68 -38.50
CA PRO A 846 -16.39 -4.51 -37.85
C PRO A 846 -15.63 -4.90 -36.57
N LYS A 847 -14.47 -4.28 -36.32
CA LYS A 847 -13.74 -4.43 -35.04
C LYS A 847 -14.37 -3.55 -33.96
N PHE A 848 -14.43 -4.06 -32.74
CA PHE A 848 -15.01 -3.38 -31.58
C PHE A 848 -13.93 -2.91 -30.60
N TYR A 849 -14.16 -1.75 -29.98
CA TYR A 849 -13.19 -1.08 -29.09
C TYR A 849 -13.81 -0.67 -27.76
N GLU A 850 -12.98 -0.67 -26.71
CA GLU A 850 -13.32 -0.13 -25.40
C GLU A 850 -12.47 1.12 -25.12
N GLN A 851 -13.11 2.18 -24.62
CA GLN A 851 -12.48 3.49 -24.44
C GLN A 851 -11.96 3.69 -23.01
N TYR A 852 -10.73 4.17 -22.90
CA TYR A 852 -10.03 4.51 -21.66
C TYR A 852 -9.35 5.89 -21.84
N GLY A 853 -10.06 6.98 -21.53
CA GLY A 853 -9.57 8.33 -21.82
C GLY A 853 -9.45 8.61 -23.32
N SER A 854 -8.25 9.03 -23.73
CA SER A 854 -7.89 9.24 -25.13
C SER A 854 -7.52 7.96 -25.88
N VAL A 855 -7.54 6.80 -25.21
CA VAL A 855 -7.07 5.52 -25.74
C VAL A 855 -8.27 4.61 -26.00
N GLU A 856 -8.31 4.01 -27.18
CA GLU A 856 -9.28 2.95 -27.51
C GLU A 856 -8.53 1.62 -27.70
N VAL A 857 -8.96 0.56 -27.04
CA VAL A 857 -8.31 -0.77 -27.13
C VAL A 857 -9.26 -1.75 -27.79
N GLN A 858 -8.79 -2.46 -28.82
CA GLN A 858 -9.57 -3.50 -29.49
C GLN A 858 -9.98 -4.58 -28.48
N VAL A 859 -11.24 -4.99 -28.53
CA VAL A 859 -11.79 -6.09 -27.73
C VAL A 859 -11.19 -7.42 -28.18
N VAL A 860 -10.93 -8.33 -27.23
CA VAL A 860 -10.43 -9.67 -27.53
C VAL A 860 -11.53 -10.49 -28.24
N PRO A 861 -11.23 -11.22 -29.33
CA PRO A 861 -12.18 -12.12 -29.99
C PRO A 861 -12.65 -13.26 -29.07
N LEU A 862 -13.71 -13.98 -29.47
CA LEU A 862 -14.20 -15.13 -28.68
C LEU A 862 -13.15 -16.26 -28.68
N ILE A 863 -12.73 -16.73 -27.52
CA ILE A 863 -11.73 -17.81 -27.42
C ILE A 863 -12.39 -19.18 -27.52
N ARG A 864 -11.92 -20.00 -28.46
CA ARG A 864 -12.23 -21.42 -28.61
C ARG A 864 -11.02 -22.24 -28.15
N GLU A 865 -11.20 -23.00 -27.07
CA GLU A 865 -10.16 -23.92 -26.60
C GLU A 865 -10.09 -25.17 -27.48
N LEU A 866 -8.90 -25.50 -27.97
CA LEU A 866 -8.65 -26.77 -28.65
C LEU A 866 -8.44 -27.91 -27.62
N PRO A 867 -8.90 -29.15 -27.91
CA PRO A 867 -8.77 -30.27 -26.98
C PRO A 867 -7.30 -30.63 -26.70
N ILE A 868 -7.01 -30.93 -25.43
CA ILE A 868 -5.69 -31.36 -24.96
C ILE A 868 -5.45 -32.79 -25.46
N ASN A 869 -4.33 -33.03 -26.15
CA ASN A 869 -3.94 -34.28 -26.87
C ASN A 869 -4.35 -34.37 -28.34
N LEU A 870 -4.19 -33.30 -29.11
CA LEU A 870 -4.16 -33.42 -30.57
C LEU A 870 -2.82 -34.05 -30.98
N SER A 871 -2.88 -35.23 -31.61
CA SER A 871 -1.74 -35.75 -32.36
C SER A 871 -1.38 -34.74 -33.45
N TYR A 872 -0.11 -34.29 -33.48
CA TYR A 872 0.43 -33.44 -34.53
C TYR A 872 0.05 -34.05 -35.91
N GLY A 873 -0.86 -33.40 -36.64
CA GLY A 873 -1.31 -33.84 -37.97
C GLY A 873 -2.82 -34.07 -38.15
N ASP A 874 -3.65 -33.90 -37.12
CA ASP A 874 -5.10 -34.03 -37.26
C ASP A 874 -5.70 -32.76 -37.92
N THR A 875 -6.01 -32.83 -39.22
CA THR A 875 -6.42 -31.69 -40.07
C THR A 875 -7.76 -31.04 -39.69
N HIS A 876 -8.45 -31.55 -38.67
CA HIS A 876 -9.75 -31.07 -38.21
C HIS A 876 -9.67 -29.95 -37.15
N TYR A 877 -8.50 -29.70 -36.55
CA TYR A 877 -8.33 -28.69 -35.50
C TYR A 877 -7.19 -27.71 -35.87
N PHE A 878 -7.57 -26.56 -36.43
CA PHE A 878 -6.65 -25.49 -36.83
C PHE A 878 -6.48 -24.46 -35.70
N GLN A 879 -5.24 -24.21 -35.28
CA GLN A 879 -4.89 -23.06 -34.44
C GLN A 879 -4.83 -21.82 -35.33
N GLY A 880 -5.64 -20.81 -35.04
CA GLY A 880 -5.74 -19.61 -35.88
C GLY A 880 -6.84 -18.65 -35.44
N TYR A 881 -6.79 -17.45 -35.99
CA TYR A 881 -7.84 -16.46 -35.89
C TYR A 881 -8.80 -16.63 -37.07
N ASP A 882 -10.10 -16.60 -36.80
CA ASP A 882 -11.16 -16.52 -37.81
C ASP A 882 -11.74 -15.10 -37.77
N PRO A 883 -11.30 -14.20 -38.68
CA PRO A 883 -11.78 -12.82 -38.72
C PRO A 883 -13.28 -12.71 -38.97
N SER A 884 -13.83 -13.63 -39.80
CA SER A 884 -15.25 -13.58 -40.22
C SER A 884 -16.19 -13.85 -39.06
N ASN A 885 -15.83 -14.82 -38.20
CA ASN A 885 -16.62 -15.16 -37.02
C ASN A 885 -16.11 -14.50 -35.72
N HIS A 886 -15.02 -13.74 -35.79
CA HIS A 886 -14.27 -13.21 -34.65
C HIS A 886 -14.00 -14.26 -33.56
N VAL A 887 -13.46 -15.42 -33.97
CA VAL A 887 -13.12 -16.52 -33.07
C VAL A 887 -11.62 -16.79 -33.09
N LEU A 888 -11.02 -16.88 -31.91
CA LEU A 888 -9.61 -17.20 -31.71
C LEU A 888 -9.47 -18.64 -31.21
N SER A 889 -8.92 -19.55 -32.02
CA SER A 889 -8.71 -20.95 -31.64
C SER A 889 -7.29 -21.15 -31.09
N ILE A 890 -7.15 -21.44 -29.80
CA ILE A 890 -5.84 -21.54 -29.11
C ILE A 890 -5.60 -22.96 -28.58
N ASP A 891 -4.37 -23.47 -28.77
CA ASP A 891 -3.88 -24.65 -28.06
C ASP A 891 -3.55 -24.32 -26.60
N MET A 892 -4.25 -24.99 -25.68
CA MET A 892 -4.12 -24.81 -24.23
C MET A 892 -3.11 -25.76 -23.58
N SER A 893 -2.42 -26.62 -24.34
CA SER A 893 -1.49 -27.63 -23.81
C SER A 893 -0.35 -27.05 -22.96
N ILE A 894 0.13 -25.85 -23.29
CA ILE A 894 1.16 -25.11 -22.53
C ILE A 894 0.53 -24.16 -21.50
N LEU A 895 -0.62 -23.57 -21.83
CA LEU A 895 -1.29 -22.56 -21.00
C LEU A 895 -2.10 -23.17 -19.85
N LYS A 896 -2.43 -24.46 -19.90
CA LYS A 896 -3.04 -25.24 -18.82
C LYS A 896 -2.05 -26.27 -18.32
N HIS A 897 -1.53 -26.04 -17.12
CA HIS A 897 -0.62 -26.97 -16.48
C HIS A 897 -1.38 -27.84 -15.46
N PRO A 898 -1.24 -29.18 -15.48
CA PRO A 898 -1.78 -30.01 -14.41
C PRO A 898 -1.02 -29.71 -13.12
N SER A 899 -1.74 -29.50 -12.02
CA SER A 899 -1.10 -29.37 -10.70
C SER A 899 -0.55 -30.73 -10.27
N SER A 900 0.67 -30.74 -9.71
CA SER A 900 1.29 -31.94 -9.15
C SER A 900 0.74 -32.31 -7.77
N VAL A 901 0.06 -31.36 -7.10
CA VAL A 901 -0.40 -31.48 -5.71
C VAL A 901 -1.92 -31.45 -5.58
N SER A 902 -2.64 -30.83 -6.53
CA SER A 902 -4.11 -30.73 -6.54
C SER A 902 -4.71 -31.28 -7.83
N SER A 903 -5.99 -31.64 -7.81
CA SER A 903 -6.75 -32.03 -9.01
C SER A 903 -7.10 -30.83 -9.91
N GLU A 904 -6.77 -29.61 -9.50
CA GLU A 904 -7.08 -28.39 -10.22
C GLU A 904 -6.02 -28.07 -11.29
N THR A 905 -6.47 -27.45 -12.38
CA THR A 905 -5.60 -27.01 -13.48
C THR A 905 -5.11 -25.57 -13.22
N VAL A 906 -3.81 -25.35 -13.40
CA VAL A 906 -3.18 -24.02 -13.27
C VAL A 906 -3.20 -23.34 -14.64
N TYR A 907 -3.78 -22.14 -14.70
CA TYR A 907 -3.88 -21.33 -15.91
C TYR A 907 -2.72 -20.33 -15.97
N LEU A 908 -1.92 -20.35 -17.03
CA LEU A 908 -0.75 -19.47 -17.20
C LEU A 908 -1.09 -18.22 -18.02
N PHE A 909 -2.08 -17.45 -17.54
CA PHE A 909 -2.51 -16.17 -18.11
C PHE A 909 -2.13 -15.00 -17.19
N GLY A 910 -1.99 -13.80 -17.75
CA GLY A 910 -1.66 -12.58 -17.02
C GLY A 910 -0.23 -12.09 -17.26
N THR A 911 0.08 -10.88 -16.81
CA THR A 911 1.36 -10.18 -17.11
C THR A 911 2.61 -10.94 -16.64
N HIS A 912 2.48 -11.79 -15.63
CA HIS A 912 3.60 -12.47 -15.01
C HIS A 912 3.77 -13.93 -15.43
N SER A 913 2.87 -14.46 -16.28
CA SER A 913 2.98 -15.84 -16.76
C SER A 913 4.22 -16.07 -17.63
N ALA A 914 4.72 -15.04 -18.33
CA ALA A 914 5.96 -15.10 -19.10
C ALA A 914 7.17 -15.56 -18.26
N LEU A 915 7.32 -15.06 -17.03
CA LEU A 915 8.38 -15.46 -16.10
C LEU A 915 8.23 -16.92 -15.65
N LEU A 916 7.01 -17.36 -15.37
CA LEU A 916 6.75 -18.74 -14.94
C LEU A 916 7.00 -19.72 -16.08
N LEU A 917 6.53 -19.41 -17.28
CA LEU A 917 6.83 -20.16 -18.49
C LEU A 917 8.33 -20.23 -18.72
N PHE A 918 9.05 -19.11 -18.57
CA PHE A 918 10.50 -19.10 -18.68
C PHE A 918 11.15 -20.08 -17.68
N ALA A 919 10.76 -20.06 -16.40
CA ALA A 919 11.29 -20.98 -15.40
C ALA A 919 11.00 -22.46 -15.70
N ILE A 920 9.77 -22.78 -16.16
CA ILE A 920 9.41 -24.14 -16.58
C ILE A 920 10.27 -24.57 -17.78
N GLY A 921 10.41 -23.70 -18.80
CA GLY A 921 11.22 -23.95 -19.99
C GLY A 921 12.69 -24.18 -19.62
N MET A 922 13.22 -23.39 -18.69
CA MET A 922 14.57 -23.56 -18.16
C MET A 922 14.77 -24.92 -17.50
N TYR A 923 13.81 -25.40 -16.72
CA TYR A 923 13.88 -26.73 -16.09
C TYR A 923 13.78 -27.86 -17.11
N GLU A 924 12.86 -27.76 -18.09
CA GLU A 924 12.74 -28.76 -19.16
C GLU A 924 14.01 -28.84 -20.01
N LEU A 925 14.66 -27.70 -20.26
CA LEU A 925 15.96 -27.65 -20.95
C LEU A 925 17.10 -28.22 -20.08
N CYS A 926 17.16 -27.87 -18.79
CA CYS A 926 18.35 -28.12 -17.97
C CYS A 926 18.33 -29.42 -17.15
N GLY A 927 17.17 -30.06 -16.99
CA GLY A 927 16.99 -31.22 -16.13
C GLY A 927 17.85 -32.44 -16.51
N GLU A 928 18.18 -33.29 -15.53
CA GLU A 928 18.89 -34.54 -15.76
C GLU A 928 17.97 -35.62 -16.33
N GLN A 929 18.43 -36.34 -17.37
CA GLN A 929 17.78 -37.52 -17.93
C GLN A 929 18.83 -38.49 -18.48
N VAL A 930 18.49 -39.79 -18.46
CA VAL A 930 19.36 -40.88 -18.92
C VAL A 930 19.11 -41.25 -20.39
N SER A 931 17.93 -40.97 -20.94
CA SER A 931 17.55 -41.32 -22.33
C SER A 931 17.63 -40.11 -23.27
N GLU A 932 18.31 -40.26 -24.41
CA GLU A 932 18.45 -39.21 -25.43
C GLU A 932 17.12 -38.80 -26.07
N GLU A 933 16.21 -39.75 -26.32
CA GLU A 933 14.88 -39.47 -26.90
C GLU A 933 14.03 -38.59 -25.97
N LEU A 934 14.10 -38.84 -24.67
CA LEU A 934 13.42 -38.02 -23.66
C LEU A 934 14.01 -36.61 -23.59
N VAL A 935 15.34 -36.48 -23.71
CA VAL A 935 16.02 -35.18 -23.77
C VAL A 935 15.56 -34.40 -25.00
N GLN A 936 15.50 -35.04 -26.17
CA GLN A 936 15.03 -34.42 -27.40
C GLN A 936 13.57 -33.93 -27.28
N SER A 937 12.67 -34.76 -26.75
CA SER A 937 11.27 -34.39 -26.52
C SER A 937 11.13 -33.22 -25.55
N LYS A 938 11.90 -33.21 -24.45
CA LYS A 938 11.92 -32.11 -23.49
C LYS A 938 12.47 -30.81 -24.08
N ILE A 939 13.50 -30.88 -24.92
CA ILE A 939 14.02 -29.69 -25.61
C ILE A 939 12.99 -29.13 -26.60
N ALA A 940 12.24 -29.98 -27.30
CA ALA A 940 11.14 -29.54 -28.17
C ALA A 940 10.00 -28.90 -27.38
N LYS A 941 9.67 -29.45 -26.21
CA LYS A 941 8.71 -28.84 -25.27
C LYS A 941 9.22 -27.50 -24.73
N ALA A 942 10.49 -27.43 -24.32
CA ALA A 942 11.13 -26.20 -23.83
C ALA A 942 11.12 -25.11 -24.91
N LEU A 943 11.42 -25.44 -26.17
CA LEU A 943 11.30 -24.53 -27.30
C LEU A 943 9.91 -23.90 -27.37
N ARG A 944 8.85 -24.72 -27.35
CA ARG A 944 7.47 -24.21 -27.37
C ARG A 944 7.16 -23.32 -26.18
N ILE A 945 7.60 -23.70 -24.97
CA ILE A 945 7.39 -22.91 -23.75
C ILE A 945 8.10 -21.56 -23.83
N PHE A 946 9.36 -21.51 -24.29
CA PHE A 946 10.09 -20.26 -24.49
C PHE A 946 9.41 -19.38 -25.54
N THR A 947 8.81 -19.98 -26.58
CA THR A 947 8.03 -19.25 -27.58
C THR A 947 6.82 -18.53 -26.97
N TYR A 948 6.02 -19.22 -26.15
CA TYR A 948 4.91 -18.58 -25.43
C TYR A 948 5.40 -17.54 -24.43
N SER A 949 6.52 -17.81 -23.74
CA SER A 949 7.12 -16.87 -22.78
C SER A 949 7.45 -15.53 -23.45
N TRP A 950 8.14 -15.53 -24.60
CA TRP A 950 8.45 -14.28 -25.29
C TRP A 950 7.23 -13.67 -25.98
N ALA A 951 6.29 -14.47 -26.50
CA ALA A 951 5.08 -13.95 -27.14
C ALA A 951 4.18 -13.17 -26.17
N ILE A 952 4.02 -13.65 -24.93
CA ILE A 952 3.30 -12.92 -23.87
C ILE A 952 4.03 -11.65 -23.45
N ALA A 953 5.37 -11.69 -23.49
CA ALA A 953 6.23 -10.60 -23.06
C ALA A 953 6.51 -9.55 -24.15
N LYS A 954 5.98 -9.72 -25.37
CA LYS A 954 6.17 -8.83 -26.52
C LYS A 954 4.88 -8.10 -26.87
N ASP A 955 5.01 -6.86 -27.36
CA ASP A 955 3.87 -6.03 -27.72
C ASP A 955 3.09 -6.61 -28.91
N GLY A 956 1.84 -7.01 -28.62
CA GLY A 956 0.90 -7.53 -29.59
C GLY A 956 0.01 -6.49 -30.26
N THR A 957 0.36 -5.20 -30.29
CA THR A 957 -0.51 -4.15 -30.85
C THR A 957 0.04 -3.33 -32.02
N ILE A 958 -0.87 -2.81 -32.84
CA ILE A 958 -0.64 -1.77 -33.85
C ILE A 958 -1.38 -0.52 -33.36
N SER A 959 -0.67 0.58 -33.20
CA SER A 959 -1.27 1.87 -32.86
C SER A 959 -1.65 2.63 -34.12
N HIS A 960 -2.82 3.27 -34.08
CA HIS A 960 -3.33 4.14 -35.12
C HIS A 960 -3.71 5.49 -34.51
N GLY A 961 -3.18 6.59 -35.06
CA GLY A 961 -3.52 7.95 -34.67
C GLY A 961 -4.43 8.60 -35.71
N GLU A 962 -5.41 9.38 -35.27
CA GLU A 962 -6.16 10.27 -36.15
C GLU A 962 -5.47 11.65 -36.17
N ASP A 963 -5.16 12.17 -37.36
CA ASP A 963 -4.35 13.41 -37.53
C ASP A 963 -4.95 14.68 -36.88
N ASN A 964 -6.18 14.65 -36.38
CA ASN A 964 -6.91 15.82 -35.87
C ASN A 964 -7.43 15.74 -34.43
N ASP A 965 -7.46 14.56 -33.80
CA ASP A 965 -7.89 14.41 -32.41
C ASP A 965 -6.78 13.69 -31.64
N ARG A 966 -6.51 14.10 -30.39
CA ARG A 966 -5.55 13.43 -29.48
C ARG A 966 -5.95 11.98 -29.12
N LYS A 967 -6.88 11.37 -29.86
CA LYS A 967 -7.38 10.02 -29.68
C LYS A 967 -6.60 9.06 -30.57
N PHE A 968 -6.17 7.96 -29.98
CA PHE A 968 -5.51 6.89 -30.70
C PHE A 968 -6.12 5.54 -30.30
N TYR A 969 -6.10 4.59 -31.23
CA TYR A 969 -6.64 3.27 -31.01
C TYR A 969 -5.57 2.19 -31.21
N LEU A 970 -5.66 1.13 -30.41
CA LEU A 970 -4.75 -0.01 -30.36
C LEU A 970 -5.44 -1.24 -30.95
N ASP A 971 -4.99 -1.67 -32.12
CA ASP A 971 -5.40 -2.91 -32.78
C ASP A 971 -4.54 -4.08 -32.28
N ARG A 972 -5.17 -5.20 -31.92
CA ARG A 972 -4.50 -6.43 -31.49
C ARG A 972 -4.05 -7.24 -32.72
N LYS A 973 -2.80 -7.68 -32.72
CA LYS A 973 -2.18 -8.50 -33.77
C LYS A 973 -2.44 -9.98 -33.50
N PHE A 974 -3.47 -10.54 -34.13
CA PHE A 974 -3.76 -11.98 -34.09
C PHE A 974 -3.32 -12.74 -35.35
N GLU A 975 -2.78 -12.05 -36.36
CA GLU A 975 -2.28 -12.66 -37.60
C GLU A 975 -0.98 -11.98 -38.07
N GLN A 976 0.01 -12.79 -38.47
CA GLN A 976 1.18 -12.37 -39.25
C GLN A 976 1.35 -13.30 -40.45
N ASN A 977 1.83 -12.77 -41.58
CA ASN A 977 2.00 -13.49 -42.86
C ASN A 977 2.93 -14.73 -42.80
N HIS A 978 3.56 -15.00 -41.64
CA HIS A 978 4.47 -16.12 -41.42
C HIS A 978 4.20 -16.92 -40.12
N ASP A 979 3.04 -16.74 -39.47
CA ASP A 979 2.75 -17.39 -38.18
C ASP A 979 2.31 -18.86 -38.33
N LYS A 980 3.29 -19.76 -38.59
CA LYS A 980 3.05 -21.21 -38.69
C LYS A 980 2.78 -21.85 -37.32
N THR A 981 3.10 -21.16 -36.23
CA THR A 981 3.13 -21.68 -34.85
C THR A 981 2.04 -21.10 -33.96
N GLY A 982 1.27 -20.10 -34.41
CA GLY A 982 0.16 -19.51 -33.67
C GLY A 982 0.63 -18.61 -32.51
N ASP A 983 1.83 -18.05 -32.63
CA ASP A 983 2.47 -17.24 -31.59
C ASP A 983 1.80 -15.85 -31.50
N SER A 984 1.33 -15.32 -32.64
CA SER A 984 0.59 -14.05 -32.69
C SER A 984 -0.76 -14.13 -32.00
N LEU A 985 -1.37 -15.31 -31.90
CA LEU A 985 -2.65 -15.51 -31.22
C LEU A 985 -2.56 -15.19 -29.73
N VAL A 986 -1.44 -15.57 -29.10
CA VAL A 986 -1.17 -15.32 -27.68
C VAL A 986 -0.66 -13.91 -27.49
N MET A 987 0.25 -13.45 -28.35
CA MET A 987 0.78 -12.09 -28.32
C MET A 987 -0.33 -11.04 -28.40
N GLY A 988 -1.32 -11.21 -29.29
CA GLY A 988 -2.47 -10.30 -29.43
C GLY A 988 -3.36 -10.20 -28.19
N LEU A 989 -3.25 -11.11 -27.22
CA LEU A 989 -3.96 -11.00 -25.93
C LEU A 989 -3.36 -9.92 -25.01
N TYR A 990 -2.11 -9.49 -25.25
CA TYR A 990 -1.36 -8.59 -24.37
C TYR A 990 -0.97 -7.29 -25.11
N PRO A 991 -1.70 -6.18 -24.89
CA PRO A 991 -1.40 -4.90 -25.51
C PRO A 991 -0.25 -4.19 -24.79
N HIS A 992 0.77 -3.80 -25.55
CA HIS A 992 1.91 -3.00 -25.10
C HIS A 992 2.64 -3.57 -23.89
N ARG A 993 3.23 -4.77 -24.05
CA ARG A 993 4.04 -5.42 -23.02
C ARG A 993 5.41 -5.78 -23.57
N LEU A 994 6.45 -5.20 -22.99
CA LEU A 994 7.84 -5.43 -23.41
C LEU A 994 8.69 -5.66 -22.18
N THR A 995 8.93 -6.91 -21.80
CA THR A 995 9.79 -7.21 -20.64
C THR A 995 11.10 -7.85 -21.09
N ASP A 996 12.08 -7.91 -20.19
CA ASP A 996 13.34 -8.65 -20.41
C ASP A 996 13.10 -10.08 -20.92
N PHE A 997 11.97 -10.70 -20.56
CA PHE A 997 11.61 -12.07 -20.96
C PHE A 997 11.26 -12.22 -22.44
N ALA A 998 10.98 -11.13 -23.16
CA ALA A 998 10.85 -11.18 -24.61
C ALA A 998 12.18 -11.60 -25.27
N ASP A 999 13.26 -10.91 -24.91
CA ASP A 999 14.59 -11.20 -25.47
C ASP A 999 15.19 -12.48 -24.88
N LEU A 1000 15.06 -12.70 -23.56
CA LEU A 1000 15.52 -13.93 -22.93
C LEU A 1000 14.81 -15.16 -23.53
N GLY A 1001 13.49 -15.11 -23.72
CA GLY A 1001 12.74 -16.19 -24.33
C GLY A 1001 13.20 -16.49 -25.77
N LYS A 1002 13.48 -15.46 -26.59
CA LYS A 1002 14.05 -15.62 -27.94
C LYS A 1002 15.43 -16.29 -27.91
N ILE A 1003 16.33 -15.87 -27.02
CA ILE A 1003 17.68 -16.46 -26.88
C ILE A 1003 17.60 -17.95 -26.54
N PHE A 1004 16.75 -18.32 -25.58
CA PHE A 1004 16.63 -19.71 -25.15
C PHE A 1004 15.82 -20.58 -26.14
N ALA A 1005 14.87 -20.00 -26.88
CA ALA A 1005 14.25 -20.66 -28.03
C ALA A 1005 15.27 -20.95 -29.13
N ALA A 1006 16.10 -19.96 -29.51
CA ALA A 1006 17.18 -20.12 -30.47
C ALA A 1006 18.22 -21.17 -30.01
N LEU A 1007 18.52 -21.21 -28.70
CA LEU A 1007 19.37 -22.25 -28.10
C LEU A 1007 18.78 -23.65 -28.27
N CYS A 1008 17.49 -23.84 -27.96
CA CYS A 1008 16.80 -25.12 -28.15
C CYS A 1008 16.82 -25.55 -29.62
N GLN A 1009 16.53 -24.64 -30.55
CA GLN A 1009 16.60 -24.90 -32.00
C GLN A 1009 18.02 -25.30 -32.42
N ALA A 1010 19.05 -24.57 -31.98
CA ALA A 1010 20.44 -24.89 -32.29
C ALA A 1010 20.85 -26.28 -31.77
N ILE A 1011 20.44 -26.67 -30.56
CA ILE A 1011 20.72 -28.02 -30.02
C ILE A 1011 20.09 -29.10 -30.90
N LEU A 1012 18.80 -28.96 -31.24
CA LEU A 1012 18.08 -29.93 -32.08
C LEU A 1012 18.69 -30.01 -33.48
N LEU A 1013 19.03 -28.86 -34.08
CA LEU A 1013 19.65 -28.77 -35.39
C LEU A 1013 21.01 -29.45 -35.46
N ILE A 1014 21.86 -29.27 -34.44
CA ILE A 1014 23.19 -29.90 -34.36
C ILE A 1014 23.04 -31.41 -34.19
N HIS A 1015 22.10 -31.86 -33.37
CA HIS A 1015 21.84 -33.27 -33.14
C HIS A 1015 21.31 -33.98 -34.40
N GLN A 1016 20.31 -33.41 -35.08
CA GLN A 1016 19.73 -33.98 -36.31
C GLN A 1016 20.77 -34.10 -37.43
N SER A 1017 21.66 -33.12 -37.59
CA SER A 1017 22.75 -33.21 -38.57
C SER A 1017 23.79 -34.29 -38.27
N ASN A 1018 23.93 -34.69 -37.01
CA ASN A 1018 24.81 -35.79 -36.61
C ASN A 1018 24.16 -37.16 -36.85
N GLN A 1019 22.83 -37.21 -37.06
CA GLN A 1019 22.07 -38.44 -37.29
C GLN A 1019 21.80 -38.74 -38.78
N SER A 1020 21.87 -37.74 -39.67
CA SER A 1020 21.57 -37.91 -41.10
C SER A 1020 22.65 -38.72 -41.84
N ASN A 1021 22.56 -40.04 -41.74
CA ASN A 1021 23.05 -40.98 -42.74
C ASN A 1021 22.06 -42.12 -43.05
N ASN A 1022 20.84 -42.17 -42.46
CA ASN A 1022 19.77 -43.08 -42.89
C ASN A 1022 18.38 -42.50 -42.54
N GLU A 1023 17.52 -42.49 -43.57
CA GLU A 1023 16.03 -42.49 -43.61
C GLU A 1023 15.22 -41.98 -42.41
N SER A 1024 14.40 -40.95 -42.65
CA SER A 1024 12.93 -41.07 -42.60
C SER A 1024 12.25 -39.77 -43.02
N GLU A 1025 11.59 -39.83 -44.17
CA GLU A 1025 10.46 -38.98 -44.52
C GLU A 1025 9.33 -39.33 -43.54
N ASN A 1026 9.08 -38.49 -42.53
CA ASN A 1026 7.73 -38.25 -42.01
C ASN A 1026 7.72 -37.09 -41.00
N SER A 1027 6.79 -36.17 -41.26
CA SER A 1027 6.24 -35.10 -40.39
C SER A 1027 7.03 -33.79 -40.20
N THR A 1028 6.34 -32.71 -40.59
CA THR A 1028 6.55 -31.26 -40.31
C THR A 1028 7.80 -30.58 -40.88
N ALA A 1029 7.64 -29.34 -41.34
CA ALA A 1029 8.68 -28.56 -42.02
C ALA A 1029 9.98 -28.54 -41.18
N PRO A 1030 11.14 -28.81 -41.78
CA PRO A 1030 12.39 -28.90 -41.03
C PRO A 1030 12.73 -27.53 -40.43
N ILE A 1031 13.01 -27.50 -39.12
CA ILE A 1031 13.62 -26.35 -38.45
C ILE A 1031 14.93 -26.02 -39.18
N THR A 1032 15.18 -24.75 -39.45
CA THR A 1032 16.35 -24.28 -40.22
C THR A 1032 17.23 -23.34 -39.39
N TRP A 1033 18.49 -23.14 -39.81
CA TRP A 1033 19.34 -22.11 -39.22
C TRP A 1033 18.82 -20.70 -39.49
N ASP A 1034 18.01 -20.51 -40.52
CA ASP A 1034 17.40 -19.22 -40.84
C ASP A 1034 16.34 -18.86 -39.77
N ASP A 1035 15.67 -19.85 -39.19
CA ASP A 1035 14.76 -19.65 -38.04
C ASP A 1035 15.54 -19.17 -36.80
N VAL A 1036 16.73 -19.73 -36.55
CA VAL A 1036 17.63 -19.31 -35.46
C VAL A 1036 18.12 -17.89 -35.69
N GLU A 1037 18.57 -17.58 -36.91
CA GLU A 1037 19.02 -16.23 -37.27
C GLU A 1037 17.90 -15.22 -37.16
N SER A 1038 16.68 -15.54 -37.62
CA SER A 1038 15.52 -14.67 -37.49
C SER A 1038 15.20 -14.34 -36.03
N LEU A 1039 15.28 -15.31 -35.12
CA LEU A 1039 15.06 -15.05 -33.68
C LEU A 1039 16.16 -14.15 -33.11
N ILE A 1040 17.42 -14.42 -33.44
CA ILE A 1040 18.57 -13.68 -32.91
C ILE A 1040 18.69 -12.28 -33.53
N ASP A 1041 18.33 -12.10 -34.80
CA ASP A 1041 18.26 -10.80 -35.47
C ASP A 1041 17.09 -9.96 -34.97
N SER A 1042 16.04 -10.61 -34.43
CA SER A 1042 14.94 -9.93 -33.73
C SER A 1042 15.23 -9.58 -32.27
N LEU A 1043 16.44 -9.84 -31.77
CA LEU A 1043 16.90 -9.30 -30.48
C LEU A 1043 17.11 -7.80 -30.59
N HIS A 1044 16.90 -7.08 -29.48
CA HIS A 1044 16.67 -5.65 -29.53
C HIS A 1044 15.42 -5.38 -30.36
N ASP A 1045 14.24 -5.68 -29.82
CA ASP A 1045 13.02 -5.12 -30.42
C ASP A 1045 13.20 -3.60 -30.47
N CYS A 1046 13.61 -3.09 -31.63
CA CYS A 1046 13.80 -1.66 -31.83
C CYS A 1046 12.41 -1.04 -31.89
N CYS A 1047 12.29 0.21 -31.46
CA CYS A 1047 11.14 1.00 -31.88
C CYS A 1047 11.16 1.11 -33.42
N GLU A 1048 10.42 0.23 -34.12
CA GLU A 1048 10.22 0.40 -35.56
C GLU A 1048 9.67 1.82 -35.83
N PRO A 1049 10.40 2.67 -36.59
CA PRO A 1049 10.06 4.10 -36.72
C PRO A 1049 8.74 4.40 -37.43
N SER A 1050 8.05 3.39 -37.98
CA SER A 1050 7.00 3.55 -38.98
C SER A 1050 5.57 3.69 -38.43
N SER A 1051 5.32 3.55 -37.13
CA SER A 1051 3.97 3.67 -36.55
C SER A 1051 3.97 4.54 -35.28
N LEU A 1052 3.93 5.87 -35.40
CA LEU A 1052 3.83 6.85 -34.30
C LEU A 1052 4.89 6.77 -33.15
N LYS A 1053 5.82 5.80 -33.18
CA LYS A 1053 6.67 5.40 -32.03
C LYS A 1053 7.66 6.46 -31.56
N SER A 1054 7.97 7.50 -32.32
CA SER A 1054 9.01 8.46 -31.92
C SER A 1054 8.61 9.35 -30.73
N ARG A 1055 7.33 9.70 -30.58
CA ARG A 1055 6.89 10.69 -29.57
C ARG A 1055 6.58 10.08 -28.20
N GLU A 1056 5.90 8.95 -28.15
CA GLU A 1056 5.49 8.31 -26.87
C GLU A 1056 6.63 7.56 -26.20
N VAL A 1057 7.56 7.04 -26.99
CA VAL A 1057 8.76 6.32 -26.52
C VAL A 1057 9.97 7.25 -26.46
N LEU A 1058 9.78 8.55 -26.72
CA LEU A 1058 10.83 9.58 -26.70
C LEU A 1058 12.07 9.18 -27.50
N GLU A 1059 11.87 8.63 -28.71
CA GLU A 1059 12.95 8.15 -29.61
C GLU A 1059 13.90 7.12 -28.98
N GLN A 1060 13.48 6.41 -27.94
CA GLN A 1060 14.30 5.37 -27.32
C GLN A 1060 14.51 4.21 -28.30
N ALA A 1061 15.78 3.93 -28.64
CA ALA A 1061 16.11 2.91 -29.63
C ALA A 1061 15.88 1.48 -29.12
N ARG A 1062 16.24 1.20 -27.86
CA ARG A 1062 16.25 -0.15 -27.25
C ARG A 1062 15.48 -0.15 -25.92
N TYR A 1063 14.62 -1.14 -25.69
CA TYR A 1063 13.91 -1.32 -24.41
C TYR A 1063 14.82 -1.90 -23.32
N ASN A 1064 15.62 -2.92 -23.66
CA ASN A 1064 16.49 -3.63 -22.70
C ASN A 1064 17.97 -3.25 -22.86
N GLY A 1065 18.29 -1.94 -22.89
CA GLY A 1065 19.64 -1.44 -23.16
C GLY A 1065 20.72 -1.94 -22.20
N HIS A 1066 20.35 -2.33 -20.99
CA HIS A 1066 21.25 -2.92 -20.01
C HIS A 1066 21.84 -4.29 -20.38
N PHE A 1067 21.22 -5.01 -21.32
CA PHE A 1067 21.70 -6.29 -21.84
C PHE A 1067 22.46 -6.19 -23.16
N ASP A 1068 22.73 -4.98 -23.65
CA ASP A 1068 23.21 -4.79 -25.01
C ASP A 1068 24.50 -5.58 -25.33
N SER A 1069 25.48 -5.51 -24.43
CA SER A 1069 26.73 -6.26 -24.56
C SER A 1069 26.49 -7.77 -24.54
N GLN A 1070 25.59 -8.26 -23.68
CA GLN A 1070 25.25 -9.67 -23.58
C GLN A 1070 24.56 -10.16 -24.86
N PHE A 1071 23.65 -9.37 -25.44
CA PHE A 1071 22.94 -9.70 -26.67
C PHE A 1071 23.88 -9.74 -27.88
N HIS A 1072 24.80 -8.77 -28.02
CA HIS A 1072 25.84 -8.80 -29.05
C HIS A 1072 26.74 -10.04 -28.94
N LYS A 1073 27.14 -10.41 -27.72
CA LYS A 1073 27.91 -11.63 -27.47
C LYS A 1073 27.13 -12.90 -27.82
N ALA A 1074 25.83 -12.94 -27.50
CA ALA A 1074 24.96 -14.06 -27.87
C ALA A 1074 24.83 -14.20 -29.39
N LYS A 1075 24.58 -13.09 -30.10
CA LYS A 1075 24.51 -13.06 -31.58
C LYS A 1075 25.80 -13.55 -32.21
N THR A 1076 26.94 -13.07 -31.73
CA THR A 1076 28.28 -13.50 -32.18
C THR A 1076 28.50 -14.99 -31.92
N TYR A 1077 28.07 -15.48 -30.75
CA TYR A 1077 28.19 -16.89 -30.39
C TYR A 1077 27.39 -17.80 -31.33
N PHE A 1078 26.12 -17.49 -31.63
CA PHE A 1078 25.30 -18.26 -32.57
C PHE A 1078 25.87 -18.23 -34.00
N ALA A 1079 26.38 -17.09 -34.47
CA ALA A 1079 27.07 -16.99 -35.75
C ALA A 1079 28.32 -17.89 -35.81
N GLN A 1080 29.11 -17.92 -34.74
CA GLN A 1080 30.26 -18.82 -34.62
C GLN A 1080 29.85 -20.30 -34.60
N LEU A 1081 28.72 -20.66 -33.99
CA LEU A 1081 28.19 -22.04 -34.02
C LEU A 1081 27.83 -22.47 -35.45
N LYS A 1082 27.13 -21.61 -36.21
CA LYS A 1082 26.80 -21.86 -37.62
C LYS A 1082 28.07 -22.06 -38.46
N GLN A 1083 29.09 -21.22 -38.27
CA GLN A 1083 30.37 -21.34 -38.97
C GLN A 1083 31.15 -22.62 -38.60
N LYS A 1084 31.26 -22.95 -37.30
CA LYS A 1084 31.96 -24.16 -36.84
C LYS A 1084 31.32 -25.44 -37.40
N ARG A 1085 29.99 -25.48 -37.48
CA ARG A 1085 29.25 -26.59 -38.12
C ARG A 1085 29.58 -26.73 -39.61
N ASN A 1086 29.65 -25.63 -40.35
CA ASN A 1086 29.99 -25.66 -41.78
C ASN A 1086 31.42 -26.16 -42.05
N ILE A 1087 32.31 -26.09 -41.05
CA ILE A 1087 33.72 -26.49 -41.14
C ILE A 1087 33.94 -27.93 -40.63
N GLN A 1088 33.16 -28.40 -39.65
CA GLN A 1088 33.25 -29.74 -39.06
C GLN A 1088 32.24 -30.71 -39.69
N THR A 1089 32.48 -31.14 -40.94
CA THR A 1089 31.66 -32.17 -41.61
C THR A 1089 32.09 -33.62 -41.31
N ASN A 1090 33.15 -33.84 -40.51
CA ASN A 1090 33.74 -35.18 -40.31
C ASN A 1090 34.25 -35.46 -38.88
N SER A 1091 33.45 -35.24 -37.83
CA SER A 1091 33.82 -35.72 -36.48
C SER A 1091 32.68 -36.40 -35.73
N THR A 1092 33.05 -37.41 -34.94
CA THR A 1092 32.31 -38.22 -33.96
C THR A 1092 30.92 -37.71 -33.56
N LYS A 1093 29.91 -38.60 -33.62
CA LYS A 1093 28.55 -38.38 -33.11
C LYS A 1093 28.59 -37.94 -31.63
N GLU A 1094 28.42 -36.65 -31.39
CA GLU A 1094 28.30 -36.09 -30.04
C GLU A 1094 26.86 -36.31 -29.53
N SER A 1095 26.71 -36.76 -28.28
CA SER A 1095 25.38 -36.98 -27.68
C SER A 1095 24.64 -35.66 -27.53
N ILE A 1096 23.30 -35.70 -27.60
CA ILE A 1096 22.46 -34.51 -27.40
C ILE A 1096 22.69 -33.87 -26.03
N ILE A 1097 23.01 -34.69 -25.01
CA ILE A 1097 23.32 -34.25 -23.65
C ILE A 1097 24.60 -33.40 -23.63
N ASN A 1098 25.66 -33.85 -24.29
CA ASN A 1098 26.93 -33.10 -24.34
C ASN A 1098 26.78 -31.78 -25.10
N ILE A 1099 26.04 -31.79 -26.22
CA ILE A 1099 25.73 -30.59 -26.99
C ILE A 1099 24.97 -29.59 -26.10
N ARG A 1100 23.87 -30.04 -25.49
CA ARG A 1100 23.07 -29.23 -24.58
C ARG A 1100 23.91 -28.63 -23.45
N ASP A 1101 24.66 -29.46 -22.72
CA ASP A 1101 25.39 -29.02 -21.54
C ASP A 1101 26.45 -27.97 -21.87
N LYS A 1102 27.13 -28.14 -23.01
CA LYS A 1102 28.10 -27.17 -23.51
C LYS A 1102 27.44 -25.85 -23.89
N LEU A 1103 26.38 -25.88 -24.72
CA LEU A 1103 25.75 -24.66 -25.22
C LEU A 1103 25.02 -23.89 -24.10
N VAL A 1104 24.33 -24.58 -23.20
CA VAL A 1104 23.68 -23.97 -22.03
C VAL A 1104 24.71 -23.29 -21.12
N LYS A 1105 25.84 -23.95 -20.85
CA LYS A 1105 26.93 -23.39 -20.03
C LYS A 1105 27.52 -22.11 -20.64
N ASP A 1106 27.70 -22.08 -21.96
CA ASP A 1106 28.23 -20.91 -22.66
C ASP A 1106 27.23 -19.75 -22.64
N ILE A 1107 25.94 -19.99 -22.90
CA ILE A 1107 24.89 -18.96 -22.83
C ILE A 1107 24.75 -18.42 -21.40
N PHE A 1108 24.79 -19.25 -20.37
CA PHE A 1108 24.78 -18.76 -18.98
C PHE A 1108 25.97 -17.84 -18.67
N LYS A 1109 27.18 -18.15 -19.15
CA LYS A 1109 28.33 -17.24 -18.99
C LYS A 1109 28.13 -15.93 -19.73
N ILE A 1110 27.59 -15.98 -20.95
CA ILE A 1110 27.29 -14.78 -21.76
C ILE A 1110 26.30 -13.88 -21.01
N MET A 1111 25.18 -14.44 -20.55
CA MET A 1111 24.13 -13.67 -19.86
C MET A 1111 24.57 -13.10 -18.52
N ARG A 1112 25.52 -13.75 -17.82
CA ARG A 1112 26.14 -13.23 -16.59
C ARG A 1112 27.22 -12.17 -16.83
N GLY A 1113 27.59 -11.90 -18.08
CA GLY A 1113 28.72 -11.02 -18.41
C GLY A 1113 30.10 -11.63 -18.14
N GLU A 1114 30.19 -12.95 -17.91
CA GLU A 1114 31.43 -13.68 -17.59
C GLU A 1114 32.13 -14.26 -18.84
N SER A 1115 31.59 -14.06 -20.05
CA SER A 1115 32.10 -14.69 -21.28
C SER A 1115 33.31 -13.97 -21.88
N ASP A 1116 34.30 -14.77 -22.30
CA ASP A 1116 35.50 -14.37 -23.05
C ASP A 1116 35.24 -14.10 -24.55
N VAL A 1117 34.01 -14.30 -25.02
CA VAL A 1117 33.60 -13.88 -26.37
C VAL A 1117 33.74 -12.36 -26.45
N LYS A 1118 34.78 -11.91 -27.17
CA LYS A 1118 35.00 -10.48 -27.44
C LYS A 1118 33.86 -10.00 -28.33
N ALA A 1119 33.16 -8.96 -27.85
CA ALA A 1119 32.16 -8.24 -28.63
C ALA A 1119 32.82 -7.54 -29.82
#